data_AF-A0A7U5XYT9-F1
#
_entry.id   AF-A0A7U5XYT9-F1
#
_cell.length_a   1.000
_cell.length_b   1.000
_cell.length_c   1.000
_cell.angle_alpha   90.00
_cell.angle_beta   90.00
_cell.angle_gamma   90.00
#
_symmetry.space_group_name_H-M   'P 1'
#
loop_
_entity.id
_entity.type
_entity.pdbx_description
1 polymer ?
#
loop_
_entity_poly.entity_id
_entity_poly.type
_entity_poly.pdbx_seq_one_letter_code
_entity_poly.pdbx_strand_id
1 'polypeptide(L)'
;MRFFSPRRLGLAAAIGLLFSHSAMALPPVTKAHPRVYATQADFDRVALEAGIRAGAFPSAGTVSFDLIPVVKGPKDVAGAPIFGQDPDNGSSANGFLIFYTSDDKGLYVAANLYGANGASFVWLSEQPLIEGQRNRISFTYDANARTAKLVVNGRESSARNWTDPWQPSAQQFSFRSHRGDVIENFKLAGPTATDVLWQSARIDPELHSSWRAILGAAKTAAAQINACGTTASDICNDIREKGRKEIMEPARHLAMAYRYTGDLALLAAIREHIRLLKGVSPLTTGGEWSMGARVGTLGLYYDWLYSYLDPIERDAIAAHIKATIRADKLDGNPNLDLIYSACGNQGLSATVLDCAQKPVFQDWNRYATPALPSTSDTYISGHAATGVSLMAAALLAIVEDGAQPKHTDVVPMLDTIYTHFKLGYLRARDLYSVDGGNPSLFSYASAAGETSERLVMWQRALSGNSGLQLASQQYYLYPYLYALRADGSFPARGDSYTFPVELAGALALGSRMLNPDNTDPNAPEDQKYIIDPVAYAFYTNKVQPVRAARNTATLWERLIYPQKQPRTPLTMPTELARHFRTAGNVIVRNTWDNATNTLLEFKSASFISENHHHLDQNSFSLYYKAPLLVDSGQYDDYNTTHWRNYYQRTIAHNAIVLDDTNKDYYKQDYYYDNKYTSRDGGQWYANKLVKRATYPTIEEALLPGGSNLLHGVTGFEDGGDYVYVAGNASKAYPSLDSSDKYIVDQNAGMQRSIVYLRRPDSRLDVTPPLVLVFDSVRSKVKATSLLHTVGQPAADAGATRLGAGRYQYGSGAGLFTVRNGGGMLTVQTLLPKSATRSVGLVGGQGNPNDVCKQYKRTKVGNEYVDAFVADAADCRFLVRHSDNQWVNYPPRTNKDDPTDPGAVSMPANAPDIGAWRLEISDSAALPADAAGYKTQYFLNALHVADTDGASGGVATLAQPAALLPVQSADTTAVKVNSDLVVVFNGGATTGTTLQWQPGSYSGKTLVVGLQKNGCYALDKSAPMWQLKPVAASCTHTASANGVVQLP
;
A
#
# COMPACT_ATOMS: atom_id res chain seq x y z
N MET A 1 -22.02 -41.56 -1.42
CA MET A 1 -23.29 -42.15 -0.92
C MET A 1 -23.39 -41.95 0.60
N ARG A 2 -24.20 -40.99 1.02
CA ARG A 2 -25.15 -41.05 2.14
C ARG A 2 -26.06 -39.83 1.93
N PHE A 3 -27.24 -40.13 1.38
CA PHE A 3 -28.26 -39.19 0.95
C PHE A 3 -28.96 -38.55 2.16
N PHE A 4 -29.23 -37.26 2.10
CA PHE A 4 -30.35 -36.65 2.83
C PHE A 4 -31.30 -36.00 1.83
N SER A 5 -32.53 -36.48 1.83
CA SER A 5 -33.68 -36.06 1.03
C SER A 5 -34.37 -34.85 1.69
N PRO A 6 -34.99 -33.93 0.90
CA PRO A 6 -35.55 -32.69 1.42
C PRO A 6 -36.92 -32.92 2.05
N ARG A 7 -37.15 -32.40 3.26
CA ARG A 7 -38.50 -32.24 3.81
C ARG A 7 -38.92 -30.78 3.75
N ARG A 8 -40.05 -30.60 3.07
CA ARG A 8 -40.91 -29.41 3.04
C ARG A 8 -41.03 -28.78 4.43
N LEU A 9 -40.79 -27.48 4.53
CA LEU A 9 -41.33 -26.66 5.61
C LEU A 9 -42.16 -25.54 4.96
N GLY A 10 -43.43 -25.52 5.37
CA GLY A 10 -44.42 -24.59 4.92
C GLY A 10 -44.20 -23.19 5.47
N LEU A 11 -44.77 -22.27 4.72
CA LEU A 11 -45.06 -20.88 5.04
C LEU A 11 -45.58 -20.73 6.48
N ALA A 12 -44.84 -20.00 7.31
CA ALA A 12 -45.36 -19.43 8.56
C ALA A 12 -44.80 -18.01 8.72
N ALA A 13 -45.74 -17.09 8.87
CA ALA A 13 -45.63 -15.64 8.90
C ALA A 13 -44.41 -15.05 9.63
N ALA A 14 -43.84 -14.04 8.98
CA ALA A 14 -42.84 -13.14 9.51
C ALA A 14 -43.36 -12.39 10.75
N ILE A 15 -42.72 -12.62 11.90
CA ILE A 15 -42.61 -11.64 12.97
C ILE A 15 -41.16 -11.18 12.93
N GLY A 16 -40.94 -9.97 12.44
CA GLY A 16 -39.64 -9.32 12.42
C GLY A 16 -39.17 -9.01 13.84
N LEU A 17 -38.39 -9.91 14.42
CA LEU A 17 -37.51 -9.59 15.53
C LEU A 17 -36.30 -8.84 14.94
N LEU A 18 -36.35 -7.51 15.03
CA LEU A 18 -35.20 -6.63 14.91
C LEU A 18 -34.16 -7.03 15.97
N PHE A 19 -33.19 -7.86 15.60
CA PHE A 19 -31.96 -7.96 16.39
C PHE A 19 -31.11 -6.72 16.10
N SER A 20 -31.46 -5.58 16.70
CA SER A 20 -30.51 -4.49 16.85
C SER A 20 -29.44 -4.99 17.82
N HIS A 21 -28.29 -5.42 17.29
CA HIS A 21 -27.14 -5.75 18.11
C HIS A 21 -26.71 -4.47 18.85
N SER A 22 -27.00 -4.42 20.16
CA SER A 22 -26.61 -3.30 21.02
C SER A 22 -25.10 -3.11 21.00
N ALA A 23 -24.65 -1.86 21.12
CA ALA A 23 -23.23 -1.54 21.26
C ALA A 23 -22.62 -2.37 22.40
N MET A 24 -21.40 -2.85 22.19
CA MET A 24 -20.69 -3.55 23.24
C MET A 24 -20.14 -2.57 24.28
N ALA A 25 -20.15 -2.98 25.54
CA ALA A 25 -19.49 -2.23 26.60
C ALA A 25 -17.98 -2.13 26.32
N LEU A 26 -17.44 -0.90 26.37
CA LEU A 26 -16.02 -0.64 26.33
C LEU A 26 -15.36 -1.32 27.54
N PRO A 27 -14.25 -2.04 27.33
CA PRO A 27 -13.41 -2.50 28.43
C PRO A 27 -12.88 -1.34 29.29
N PRO A 28 -12.48 -1.56 30.55
CA PRO A 28 -12.02 -0.47 31.41
C PRO A 28 -10.77 0.19 30.84
N VAL A 29 -10.70 1.52 30.91
CA VAL A 29 -9.60 2.29 30.35
C VAL A 29 -8.43 2.31 31.34
N THR A 30 -7.20 2.19 30.84
CA THR A 30 -6.00 2.29 31.65
C THR A 30 -5.89 3.68 32.27
N LYS A 31 -5.55 3.78 33.55
CA LYS A 31 -5.50 5.07 34.29
C LYS A 31 -4.22 5.87 34.09
N ALA A 32 -3.17 5.24 33.55
CA ALA A 32 -1.87 5.89 33.37
C ALA A 32 -1.89 6.83 32.16
N HIS A 33 -1.12 7.91 32.25
CA HIS A 33 -0.79 8.76 31.11
C HIS A 33 0.73 8.78 30.88
N PRO A 34 1.20 8.81 29.62
CA PRO A 34 0.41 8.67 28.39
C PRO A 34 -0.11 7.24 28.20
N ARG A 35 -1.22 7.10 27.46
CA ARG A 35 -1.86 5.82 27.10
C ARG A 35 -2.26 5.74 25.63
N VAL A 36 -2.34 6.87 24.93
CA VAL A 36 -2.73 6.96 23.53
C VAL A 36 -1.47 6.86 22.66
N TYR A 37 -1.42 5.83 21.83
CA TYR A 37 -0.27 5.41 21.01
C TYR A 37 0.99 5.01 21.76
N ALA A 38 1.34 5.57 22.93
CA ALA A 38 2.56 5.29 23.68
C ALA A 38 2.37 5.42 25.19
N THR A 39 3.16 4.65 25.96
CA THR A 39 3.19 4.69 27.42
C THR A 39 4.42 5.43 27.94
N GLN A 40 4.46 5.81 29.23
CA GLN A 40 5.66 6.40 29.83
C GLN A 40 6.88 5.47 29.69
N ALA A 41 6.69 4.16 29.88
CA ALA A 41 7.74 3.17 29.72
C ALA A 41 8.30 3.12 28.28
N ASP A 42 7.46 3.38 27.26
CA ASP A 42 7.94 3.48 25.88
C ASP A 42 8.86 4.68 25.66
N PHE A 43 8.49 5.84 26.20
CA PHE A 43 9.34 7.04 26.15
C PHE A 43 10.66 6.82 26.89
N ASP A 44 10.62 6.25 28.09
CA ASP A 44 11.83 6.00 28.90
C ASP A 44 12.76 5.02 28.19
N ARG A 45 12.21 3.95 27.60
CA ARG A 45 12.98 2.99 26.78
C ARG A 45 13.63 3.69 25.59
N VAL A 46 12.85 4.40 24.78
CA VAL A 46 13.36 5.06 23.57
C VAL A 46 14.41 6.11 23.92
N ALA A 47 14.26 6.84 25.03
CA ALA A 47 15.29 7.77 25.49
C ALA A 47 16.63 7.06 25.77
N LEU A 48 16.60 5.90 26.42
CA LEU A 48 17.83 5.12 26.68
C LEU A 48 18.43 4.54 25.39
N GLU A 49 17.61 3.99 24.51
CA GLU A 49 18.04 3.37 23.25
C GLU A 49 18.60 4.40 22.27
N ALA A 50 17.97 5.56 22.14
CA ALA A 50 18.41 6.65 21.26
C ALA A 50 19.44 7.57 21.93
N GLY A 51 19.86 7.29 23.17
CA GLY A 51 20.82 8.13 23.91
C GLY A 51 20.35 9.57 24.09
N ILE A 52 19.09 9.76 24.47
CA ILE A 52 18.48 11.07 24.72
C ILE A 52 18.66 11.43 26.19
N ARG A 53 19.24 12.59 26.48
CA ARG A 53 19.45 13.09 27.84
C ARG A 53 19.10 14.58 27.94
N ALA A 54 18.34 14.93 28.97
CA ALA A 54 18.14 16.31 29.40
C ALA A 54 19.22 16.72 30.43
N GLY A 55 19.60 17.99 30.44
CA GLY A 55 20.48 18.59 31.45
C GLY A 55 21.94 18.83 31.00
N ALA A 56 22.61 19.75 31.69
CA ALA A 56 23.97 20.17 31.38
C ALA A 56 25.00 19.05 31.59
N PHE A 57 26.11 19.15 30.87
CA PHE A 57 27.32 18.37 31.12
C PHE A 57 28.02 18.90 32.40
N PRO A 58 28.60 18.04 33.25
CA PRO A 58 29.33 18.52 34.43
C PRO A 58 30.62 19.24 33.97
N SER A 59 31.12 20.16 34.79
CA SER A 59 32.35 20.92 34.49
C SER A 59 33.61 20.04 34.44
N ALA A 60 33.62 18.91 35.13
CA ALA A 60 34.65 17.88 34.99
C ALA A 60 34.01 16.49 35.05
N GLY A 61 34.55 15.54 34.30
CA GLY A 61 33.97 14.20 34.23
C GLY A 61 34.67 13.27 33.26
N THR A 62 34.08 12.09 33.08
CA THR A 62 34.56 11.07 32.13
C THR A 62 33.40 10.49 31.33
N VAL A 63 33.53 10.48 30.01
CA VAL A 63 32.68 9.73 29.09
C VAL A 63 33.37 8.44 28.72
N SER A 64 32.73 7.28 28.90
CA SER A 64 33.30 5.99 28.53
C SER A 64 32.27 5.09 27.88
N PHE A 65 32.66 4.31 26.89
CA PHE A 65 31.78 3.41 26.14
C PHE A 65 32.60 2.35 25.42
N ASP A 66 31.91 1.32 24.95
CA ASP A 66 32.46 0.30 24.07
C ASP A 66 31.95 0.56 22.65
N LEU A 67 32.86 0.59 21.67
CA LEU A 67 32.53 0.73 20.25
C LEU A 67 32.91 -0.55 19.50
N ILE A 68 31.95 -1.08 18.75
CA ILE A 68 32.19 -2.12 17.74
C ILE A 68 31.98 -1.45 16.37
N PRO A 69 33.06 -0.99 15.71
CA PRO A 69 32.95 -0.30 14.43
C PRO A 69 32.74 -1.31 13.30
N VAL A 70 31.94 -0.91 12.31
CA VAL A 70 31.73 -1.67 11.05
C VAL A 70 32.47 -1.01 9.87
N VAL A 71 32.57 -1.74 8.75
CA VAL A 71 33.07 -1.17 7.49
C VAL A 71 32.21 0.03 7.09
N LYS A 72 32.84 1.15 6.76
CA LYS A 72 32.17 2.31 6.18
C LYS A 72 31.32 1.91 4.97
N GLY A 73 30.00 2.15 5.05
CA GLY A 73 29.08 1.92 3.96
C GLY A 73 29.08 3.05 2.91
N PRO A 74 28.47 2.84 1.72
CA PRO A 74 28.46 3.82 0.63
C PRO A 74 27.75 5.14 0.95
N LYS A 75 26.83 5.13 1.93
CA LYS A 75 26.07 6.30 2.39
C LYS A 75 26.60 6.89 3.69
N ASP A 76 27.67 6.32 4.26
CA ASP A 76 28.29 6.83 5.48
C ASP A 76 29.27 7.98 5.18
N VAL A 77 29.32 8.95 6.09
CA VAL A 77 30.25 10.09 6.02
C VAL A 77 31.71 9.65 6.28
N ALA A 78 32.69 10.40 5.76
CA ALA A 78 34.11 10.01 5.80
C ALA A 78 34.72 9.96 7.22
N GLY A 79 34.29 10.85 8.12
CA GLY A 79 34.50 10.69 9.56
C GLY A 79 33.24 10.15 10.20
N ALA A 80 33.36 9.32 11.24
CA ALA A 80 32.23 8.75 11.98
C ALA A 80 32.12 9.43 13.35
N PRO A 81 31.29 10.49 13.52
CA PRO A 81 31.03 11.08 14.83
C PRO A 81 30.42 10.03 15.76
N ILE A 82 31.17 9.62 16.77
CA ILE A 82 30.70 8.63 17.74
C ILE A 82 29.88 9.34 18.80
N PHE A 83 30.47 10.37 19.41
CA PHE A 83 29.85 11.08 20.52
C PHE A 83 30.30 12.54 20.59
N GLY A 84 29.36 13.47 20.78
CA GLY A 84 29.64 14.86 21.12
C GLY A 84 29.03 15.86 20.14
N GLN A 85 29.78 16.88 19.72
CA GLN A 85 29.31 17.94 18.84
C GLN A 85 28.95 17.42 17.43
N ASP A 86 27.75 17.72 16.89
CA ASP A 86 27.40 17.35 15.51
C ASP A 86 28.15 18.26 14.50
N PRO A 87 29.01 17.72 13.63
CA PRO A 87 29.78 18.52 12.66
C PRO A 87 28.92 19.20 11.58
N ASP A 88 27.67 18.76 11.36
CA ASP A 88 26.79 19.36 10.34
C ASP A 88 26.19 20.71 10.75
N ASN A 89 26.29 21.11 12.02
CA ASN A 89 25.44 22.16 12.58
C ASN A 89 26.00 23.59 12.49
N GLY A 90 27.01 23.85 11.64
CA GLY A 90 27.51 25.19 11.28
C GLY A 90 28.08 26.05 12.44
N SER A 91 29.36 26.38 12.35
CA SER A 91 30.11 27.49 13.02
C SER A 91 29.99 27.75 14.54
N SER A 92 29.19 27.01 15.30
CA SER A 92 29.02 27.17 16.77
C SER A 92 29.57 25.97 17.53
N ALA A 93 30.80 25.57 17.19
CA ALA A 93 31.46 24.45 17.85
C ALA A 93 31.90 24.89 19.27
N ASN A 94 31.10 24.55 20.27
CA ASN A 94 31.33 24.81 21.70
C ASN A 94 31.14 23.48 22.43
N GLY A 95 32.12 22.59 22.31
CA GLY A 95 32.01 21.19 22.74
C GLY A 95 33.25 20.38 22.43
N PHE A 96 33.23 19.10 22.80
CA PHE A 96 34.10 18.10 22.21
C PHE A 96 33.32 17.17 21.27
N LEU A 97 34.04 16.57 20.32
CA LEU A 97 33.56 15.55 19.39
C LEU A 97 34.56 14.40 19.40
N ILE A 98 34.10 13.22 19.79
CA ILE A 98 34.81 11.94 19.63
C ILE A 98 34.32 11.32 18.33
N PHE A 99 35.25 10.94 17.46
CA PHE A 99 34.95 10.33 16.18
C PHE A 99 36.02 9.29 15.85
N TYR A 100 35.71 8.40 14.92
CA TYR A 100 36.72 7.56 14.31
C TYR A 100 36.80 7.81 12.81
N THR A 101 37.95 7.50 12.25
CA THR A 101 38.23 7.62 10.82
C THR A 101 39.20 6.52 10.40
N SER A 102 39.31 6.30 9.10
CA SER A 102 40.26 5.38 8.51
C SER A 102 41.19 6.11 7.55
N ASP A 103 42.47 5.75 7.58
CA ASP A 103 43.48 6.16 6.62
C ASP A 103 44.28 4.94 6.13
N ASP A 104 45.36 5.16 5.39
CA ASP A 104 46.24 4.10 4.86
C ASP A 104 46.90 3.25 5.98
N LYS A 105 46.84 3.68 7.24
CA LYS A 105 47.48 3.01 8.38
C LYS A 105 46.48 2.17 9.21
N GLY A 106 45.18 2.38 9.04
CA GLY A 106 44.13 1.62 9.72
C GLY A 106 43.00 2.48 10.28
N LEU A 107 42.27 1.92 11.25
CA LEU A 107 41.13 2.56 11.91
C LEU A 107 41.58 3.22 13.21
N TYR A 108 41.25 4.49 13.43
CA TYR A 108 41.68 5.24 14.63
C TYR A 108 40.56 6.09 15.22
N VAL A 109 40.57 6.24 16.54
CA VAL A 109 39.75 7.22 17.28
C VAL A 109 40.55 8.49 17.53
N ALA A 110 39.86 9.63 17.42
CA ALA A 110 40.34 10.93 17.80
C ALA A 110 39.23 11.72 18.53
N ALA A 111 39.64 12.77 19.24
CA ALA A 111 38.72 13.73 19.83
C ALA A 111 39.14 15.16 19.48
N ASN A 112 38.17 15.94 19.00
CA ASN A 112 38.29 17.38 18.77
C ASN A 112 37.67 18.13 19.93
N LEU A 113 38.33 19.18 20.40
CA LEU A 113 37.79 20.15 21.37
C LEU A 113 37.55 21.48 20.67
N TYR A 114 36.42 22.12 20.92
CA TYR A 114 36.01 23.38 20.31
C TYR A 114 35.62 24.40 21.40
N GLY A 115 36.29 25.55 21.41
CA GLY A 115 36.01 26.64 22.35
C GLY A 115 34.87 27.56 21.92
N ALA A 116 34.30 28.31 22.86
CA ALA A 116 33.09 29.12 22.67
C ALA A 116 33.17 30.20 21.56
N ASN A 117 34.38 30.62 21.18
CA ASN A 117 34.61 31.67 20.18
C ASN A 117 34.87 31.14 18.75
N GLY A 118 34.76 29.82 18.53
CA GLY A 118 34.68 29.23 17.18
C GLY A 118 35.99 29.02 16.42
N ALA A 119 37.17 29.21 17.03
CA ALA A 119 38.46 29.08 16.30
C ALA A 119 39.61 28.33 17.00
N SER A 120 39.46 27.83 18.24
CA SER A 120 40.46 26.94 18.85
C SER A 120 40.03 25.48 18.71
N PHE A 121 40.78 24.67 17.94
CA PHE A 121 40.65 23.22 17.97
C PHE A 121 41.90 22.55 18.52
N VAL A 122 41.70 21.54 19.37
CA VAL A 122 42.78 20.69 19.90
C VAL A 122 42.49 19.25 19.52
N TRP A 123 43.43 18.63 18.82
CA TRP A 123 43.37 17.23 18.39
C TRP A 123 44.03 16.32 19.42
N LEU A 124 43.28 15.36 19.95
CA LEU A 124 43.79 14.29 20.82
C LEU A 124 44.09 13.04 19.99
N SER A 125 45.32 12.52 20.17
CA SER A 125 46.02 11.44 19.44
C SER A 125 45.16 10.36 18.76
N GLU A 126 45.59 9.95 17.56
CA GLU A 126 45.16 8.74 16.85
C GLU A 126 45.46 7.48 17.69
N GLN A 127 44.44 6.76 18.15
CA GLN A 127 44.60 5.48 18.84
C GLN A 127 43.92 4.37 18.03
N PRO A 128 44.58 3.22 17.80
CA PRO A 128 44.07 2.19 16.89
C PRO A 128 42.81 1.53 17.45
N LEU A 129 41.82 1.35 16.59
CA LEU A 129 40.66 0.51 16.79
C LEU A 129 40.87 -0.84 16.08
N ILE A 130 40.20 -1.87 16.60
CA ILE A 130 40.09 -3.16 15.94
C ILE A 130 38.70 -3.27 15.34
N GLU A 131 38.63 -3.36 14.02
CA GLU A 131 37.37 -3.49 13.27
C GLU A 131 36.60 -4.75 13.66
N GLY A 132 35.28 -4.64 13.80
CA GLY A 132 34.41 -5.76 14.16
C GLY A 132 34.61 -6.29 15.59
N GLN A 133 35.53 -5.73 16.37
CA GLN A 133 35.76 -6.10 17.76
C GLN A 133 35.35 -4.98 18.71
N ARG A 134 35.18 -5.34 19.99
CA ARG A 134 34.84 -4.40 21.05
C ARG A 134 36.07 -3.56 21.42
N ASN A 135 35.96 -2.24 21.28
CA ASN A 135 36.99 -1.27 21.65
C ASN A 135 36.52 -0.43 22.84
N ARG A 136 37.26 -0.46 23.96
CA ARG A 136 36.94 0.34 25.16
C ARG A 136 37.50 1.75 25.00
N ILE A 137 36.64 2.77 25.02
CA ILE A 137 37.01 4.17 24.87
C ILE A 137 36.62 4.93 26.15
N SER A 138 37.51 5.80 26.62
CA SER A 138 37.28 6.70 27.76
C SER A 138 37.87 8.08 27.49
N PHE A 139 37.10 9.12 27.69
CA PHE A 139 37.46 10.52 27.49
C PHE A 139 37.22 11.28 28.80
N THR A 140 38.29 11.71 29.46
CA THR A 140 38.25 12.47 30.70
C THR A 140 38.55 13.93 30.41
N TYR A 141 37.79 14.84 31.02
CA TYR A 141 37.92 16.27 30.80
C TYR A 141 37.68 17.07 32.09
N ASP A 142 38.29 18.26 32.14
CA ASP A 142 38.06 19.29 33.15
C ASP A 142 38.01 20.66 32.46
N ALA A 143 36.81 21.25 32.43
CA ALA A 143 36.54 22.52 31.78
C ALA A 143 37.19 23.72 32.47
N ASN A 144 37.37 23.64 33.80
CA ASN A 144 37.98 24.71 34.59
C ASN A 144 39.50 24.67 34.48
N ALA A 145 40.09 23.48 34.59
CA ALA A 145 41.52 23.27 34.40
C ALA A 145 41.94 23.32 32.92
N ARG A 146 40.96 23.26 32.01
CA ARG A 146 41.15 23.23 30.55
C ARG A 146 42.02 22.07 30.10
N THR A 147 41.78 20.89 30.65
CA THR A 147 42.54 19.67 30.35
C THR A 147 41.64 18.53 29.88
N ALA A 148 42.10 17.75 28.91
CA ALA A 148 41.40 16.55 28.45
C ALA A 148 42.38 15.42 28.07
N LYS A 149 41.89 14.19 28.17
CA LYS A 149 42.64 12.97 27.93
C LYS A 149 41.73 11.89 27.32
N LEU A 150 42.26 11.17 26.34
CA LEU A 150 41.60 10.05 25.67
C LEU A 150 42.34 8.74 26.01
N VAL A 151 41.60 7.68 26.30
CA VAL A 151 42.12 6.33 26.53
C VAL A 151 41.36 5.35 25.63
N VAL A 152 42.08 4.54 24.87
CA VAL A 152 41.50 3.52 23.97
C VAL A 152 42.20 2.19 24.21
N ASN A 153 41.44 1.15 24.57
CA ASN A 153 41.95 -0.19 24.87
C ASN A 153 43.13 -0.18 25.88
N GLY A 154 43.04 0.69 26.89
CA GLY A 154 44.07 0.88 27.91
C GLY A 154 45.27 1.74 27.49
N ARG A 155 45.34 2.20 26.23
CA ARG A 155 46.38 3.10 25.73
C ARG A 155 45.96 4.55 25.93
N GLU A 156 46.78 5.30 26.65
CA GLU A 156 46.48 6.68 27.03
C GLU A 156 47.09 7.68 26.05
N SER A 157 46.33 8.69 25.66
CA SER A 157 46.85 9.87 24.97
C SER A 157 47.62 10.76 25.95
N SER A 158 48.54 11.58 25.44
CA SER A 158 49.03 12.73 26.19
C SER A 158 47.86 13.64 26.56
N ALA A 159 47.83 14.15 27.79
CA ALA A 159 46.89 15.19 28.16
C ALA A 159 47.11 16.44 27.29
N ARG A 160 46.03 17.09 26.87
CA ARG A 160 46.10 18.33 26.10
C ARG A 160 45.36 19.44 26.83
N ASN A 161 45.93 20.63 26.73
CA ASN A 161 45.33 21.85 27.24
C ASN A 161 44.68 22.62 26.10
N TRP A 162 43.61 23.33 26.37
CA TRP A 162 42.98 24.22 25.40
C TRP A 162 42.87 25.65 25.93
N THR A 163 42.88 26.62 25.02
CA THR A 163 42.99 28.06 25.35
C THR A 163 41.64 28.74 25.48
N ASP A 164 40.70 28.44 24.58
CA ASP A 164 39.37 29.07 24.59
C ASP A 164 38.41 28.37 25.55
N PRO A 165 37.74 29.10 26.46
CA PRO A 165 36.80 28.48 27.37
C PRO A 165 35.68 27.78 26.60
N TRP A 166 35.34 26.58 27.04
CA TRP A 166 34.20 25.83 26.57
C TRP A 166 33.11 25.85 27.66
N GLN A 167 31.84 25.97 27.27
CA GLN A 167 30.72 25.94 28.20
C GLN A 167 30.14 24.52 28.30
N PRO A 168 30.26 23.82 29.45
CA PRO A 168 29.68 22.48 29.59
C PRO A 168 28.17 22.42 29.30
N SER A 169 27.44 23.50 29.58
CA SER A 169 26.02 23.62 29.23
C SER A 169 25.74 23.62 27.72
N ALA A 170 26.74 23.91 26.89
CA ALA A 170 26.65 23.89 25.43
C ALA A 170 27.04 22.53 24.83
N GLN A 171 27.54 21.55 25.62
CA GLN A 171 27.88 20.22 25.11
C GLN A 171 26.67 19.57 24.48
N GLN A 172 26.80 19.13 23.24
CA GLN A 172 25.79 18.27 22.64
C GLN A 172 25.97 16.82 23.07
N PHE A 173 24.85 16.17 23.38
CA PHE A 173 24.78 14.73 23.59
C PHE A 173 24.35 14.08 22.25
N SER A 174 25.28 13.99 21.29
CA SER A 174 24.98 13.53 19.92
C SER A 174 25.69 12.23 19.57
N PHE A 175 24.99 11.33 18.86
CA PHE A 175 25.52 10.08 18.28
C PHE A 175 25.15 9.99 16.81
N ARG A 176 26.12 9.70 15.93
CA ARG A 176 25.89 9.68 14.47
C ARG A 176 26.80 8.67 13.74
N SER A 177 27.32 7.68 14.43
CA SER A 177 28.31 6.71 13.91
C SER A 177 27.86 6.01 12.61
N HIS A 178 28.72 5.21 11.98
CA HIS A 178 28.37 4.50 10.74
C HIS A 178 27.18 3.56 10.96
N ARG A 179 26.38 3.35 9.91
CA ARG A 179 25.21 2.47 10.00
C ARG A 179 25.67 1.03 10.29
N GLY A 180 25.26 0.50 11.45
CA GLY A 180 25.64 -0.84 11.91
C GLY A 180 26.63 -0.83 13.06
N ASP A 181 27.22 0.32 13.38
CA ASP A 181 28.04 0.48 14.58
C ASP A 181 27.24 0.14 15.83
N VAL A 182 27.92 -0.49 16.78
CA VAL A 182 27.34 -0.82 18.08
C VAL A 182 28.07 -0.01 19.16
N ILE A 183 27.33 0.87 19.84
CA ILE A 183 27.80 1.57 21.04
C ILE A 183 27.17 0.89 22.25
N GLU A 184 28.00 0.33 23.13
CA GLU A 184 27.55 -0.37 24.35
C GLU A 184 28.19 0.24 25.60
N ASN A 185 27.60 -0.03 26.76
CA ASN A 185 28.15 0.32 28.07
C ASN A 185 28.57 1.79 28.18
N PHE A 186 27.75 2.69 27.61
CA PHE A 186 28.00 4.12 27.65
C PHE A 186 27.76 4.63 29.08
N LYS A 187 28.72 5.41 29.59
CA LYS A 187 28.71 5.98 30.93
C LYS A 187 29.28 7.39 30.91
N LEU A 188 28.52 8.33 31.46
CA LEU A 188 28.98 9.66 31.86
C LEU A 188 29.14 9.67 33.38
N ALA A 189 30.37 9.87 33.85
CA ALA A 189 30.72 10.01 35.26
C ALA A 189 31.12 11.46 35.59
N GLY A 190 30.88 11.88 36.82
CA GLY A 190 31.40 13.13 37.39
C GLY A 190 32.90 13.06 37.67
N PRO A 191 33.43 13.99 38.48
CA PRO A 191 34.86 14.06 38.80
C PRO A 191 35.40 12.79 39.48
N THR A 192 34.56 12.06 40.22
CA THR A 192 34.90 10.75 40.79
C THR A 192 34.24 9.62 39.99
N ALA A 193 34.94 8.49 39.84
CA ALA A 193 34.45 7.36 39.04
C ALA A 193 33.17 6.69 39.59
N THR A 194 32.86 6.94 40.88
CA THR A 194 31.66 6.51 41.59
C THR A 194 30.43 7.38 41.29
N ASP A 195 30.62 8.61 40.81
CA ASP A 195 29.54 9.56 40.50
C ASP A 195 28.97 9.30 39.10
N VAL A 196 28.22 8.21 38.93
CA VAL A 196 27.58 7.90 37.64
C VAL A 196 26.42 8.87 37.40
N LEU A 197 26.59 9.81 36.49
CA LEU A 197 25.59 10.83 36.18
C LEU A 197 24.58 10.36 35.13
N TRP A 198 25.01 9.50 34.22
CA TRP A 198 24.14 8.88 33.22
C TRP A 198 24.80 7.63 32.63
N GLN A 199 24.01 6.64 32.26
CA GLN A 199 24.49 5.45 31.57
C GLN A 199 23.40 4.86 30.67
N SER A 200 23.83 4.20 29.59
CA SER A 200 22.97 3.37 28.75
C SER A 200 23.71 2.09 28.38
N ALA A 201 23.02 0.96 28.48
CA ALA A 201 23.58 -0.34 28.11
C ALA A 201 23.92 -0.38 26.61
N ARG A 202 23.12 0.27 25.77
CA ARG A 202 23.34 0.34 24.33
C ARG A 202 22.65 1.54 23.71
N ILE A 203 23.36 2.21 22.81
CA ILE A 203 22.88 3.36 22.05
C ILE A 203 22.80 2.97 20.57
N ASP A 204 21.70 3.35 19.93
CA ASP A 204 21.43 3.19 18.51
C ASP A 204 21.62 4.55 17.80
N PRO A 205 22.72 4.76 17.06
CA PRO A 205 23.01 6.03 16.41
C PRO A 205 21.98 6.43 15.32
N GLU A 206 21.29 5.45 14.72
CA GLU A 206 20.26 5.72 13.73
C GLU A 206 18.99 6.26 14.41
N LEU A 207 18.60 5.67 15.55
CA LEU A 207 17.54 6.23 16.39
C LEU A 207 17.90 7.63 16.89
N HIS A 208 19.15 7.86 17.30
CA HIS A 208 19.60 9.19 17.72
C HIS A 208 19.51 10.21 16.57
N SER A 209 19.94 9.83 15.36
CA SER A 209 19.86 10.68 14.17
C SER A 209 18.41 11.04 13.83
N SER A 210 17.49 10.07 13.92
CA SER A 210 16.05 10.30 13.79
C SER A 210 15.51 11.23 14.87
N TRP A 211 15.96 11.10 16.12
CA TRP A 211 15.61 12.02 17.21
C TRP A 211 16.06 13.45 16.94
N ARG A 212 17.29 13.66 16.46
CA ARG A 212 17.80 15.00 16.12
C ARG A 212 16.97 15.64 15.01
N ALA A 213 16.50 14.85 14.03
CA ALA A 213 15.60 15.33 12.99
C ALA A 213 14.23 15.76 13.56
N ILE A 214 13.65 14.96 14.47
CA ILE A 214 12.41 15.32 15.17
C ILE A 214 12.58 16.60 15.99
N LEU A 215 13.68 16.75 16.72
CA LEU A 215 13.95 17.96 17.50
C LEU A 215 14.09 19.20 16.59
N GLY A 216 14.77 19.07 15.45
CA GLY A 216 14.88 20.14 14.45
C GLY A 216 13.52 20.53 13.84
N ALA A 217 12.71 19.54 13.48
CA ALA A 217 11.36 19.75 12.97
C ALA A 217 10.45 20.40 14.02
N ALA A 218 10.53 19.98 15.29
CA ALA A 218 9.80 20.57 16.39
C ALA A 218 10.17 22.05 16.62
N LYS A 219 11.46 22.39 16.59
CA LYS A 219 11.93 23.78 16.69
C LYS A 219 11.47 24.64 15.51
N THR A 220 11.47 24.08 14.31
CA THR A 220 10.97 24.77 13.11
C THR A 220 9.46 25.04 13.23
N ALA A 221 8.68 24.03 13.61
CA ALA A 221 7.25 24.18 13.85
C ALA A 221 6.97 25.21 14.96
N ALA A 222 7.73 25.18 16.06
CA ALA A 222 7.60 26.15 17.15
C ALA A 222 7.84 27.59 16.67
N ALA A 223 8.87 27.81 15.85
CA ALA A 223 9.14 29.12 15.26
C ALA A 223 8.00 29.60 14.35
N GLN A 224 7.46 28.71 13.51
CA GLN A 224 6.33 29.00 12.64
C GLN A 224 5.05 29.32 13.41
N ILE A 225 4.74 28.55 14.47
CA ILE A 225 3.58 28.78 15.35
C ILE A 225 3.69 30.14 16.05
N ASN A 226 4.87 30.46 16.59
CA ASN A 226 5.09 31.74 17.27
C ASN A 226 5.02 32.94 16.32
N ALA A 227 5.23 32.73 15.01
CA ALA A 227 5.09 33.76 13.99
C ALA A 227 3.64 33.96 13.52
N CYS A 228 2.69 33.09 13.92
CA CYS A 228 1.29 33.22 13.56
C CYS A 228 0.73 34.59 13.98
N GLY A 229 0.18 35.34 13.01
CA GLY A 229 -0.35 36.68 13.21
C GLY A 229 0.60 37.83 12.87
N THR A 230 1.87 37.54 12.55
CA THR A 230 2.85 38.54 12.08
C THR A 230 3.33 38.29 10.65
N THR A 231 3.42 37.02 10.25
CA THR A 231 3.72 36.59 8.87
C THR A 231 2.78 35.46 8.47
N ALA A 232 2.48 35.32 7.17
CA ALA A 232 1.78 34.14 6.67
C ALA A 232 2.71 32.92 6.80
N SER A 233 2.32 31.94 7.63
CA SER A 233 2.96 30.64 7.73
C SER A 233 1.92 29.55 7.51
N ASP A 234 2.30 28.51 6.76
CA ASP A 234 1.39 27.43 6.35
C ASP A 234 0.75 26.73 7.57
N ILE A 235 1.52 26.46 8.62
CA ILE A 235 1.02 25.81 9.84
C ILE A 235 -0.14 26.58 10.52
N CYS A 236 -0.19 27.91 10.36
CA CYS A 236 -1.26 28.74 10.94
C CYS A 236 -2.58 28.62 10.17
N ASN A 237 -2.49 28.40 8.86
CA ASN A 237 -3.65 28.26 7.97
C ASN A 237 -4.09 26.80 7.88
N ASP A 238 -3.15 25.87 7.91
CA ASP A 238 -3.37 24.45 7.72
C ASP A 238 -4.31 23.84 8.78
N ILE A 239 -4.27 24.34 10.02
CA ILE A 239 -5.18 23.89 11.10
C ILE A 239 -6.67 24.01 10.77
N ARG A 240 -7.03 24.86 9.80
CA ARG A 240 -8.43 25.08 9.40
C ARG A 240 -8.93 24.02 8.42
N GLU A 241 -8.13 23.69 7.41
CA GLU A 241 -8.59 22.99 6.20
C GLU A 241 -7.78 21.72 5.85
N LYS A 242 -6.71 21.40 6.59
CA LYS A 242 -5.82 20.26 6.28
C LYS A 242 -6.02 19.06 7.21
N GLY A 243 -5.38 17.95 6.85
CA GLY A 243 -5.55 16.67 7.52
C GLY A 243 -4.50 16.36 8.59
N ARG A 244 -4.38 15.08 8.92
CA ARG A 244 -3.46 14.58 9.97
C ARG A 244 -2.00 14.96 9.73
N LYS A 245 -1.54 14.92 8.48
CA LYS A 245 -0.15 15.17 8.14
C LYS A 245 0.26 16.60 8.52
N GLU A 246 -0.55 17.58 8.16
CA GLU A 246 -0.24 18.99 8.40
C GLU A 246 -0.56 19.43 9.83
N ILE A 247 -1.57 18.84 10.49
CA ILE A 247 -2.01 19.26 11.83
C ILE A 247 -1.38 18.41 12.95
N MET A 248 -1.44 17.09 12.83
CA MET A 248 -1.07 16.18 13.92
C MET A 248 0.43 15.85 13.94
N GLU A 249 1.09 15.77 12.77
CA GLU A 249 2.53 15.45 12.72
C GLU A 249 3.40 16.52 13.43
N PRO A 250 3.20 17.84 13.20
CA PRO A 250 3.94 18.85 13.98
C PRO A 250 3.70 18.72 15.47
N ALA A 251 2.47 18.38 15.89
CA ALA A 251 2.13 18.19 17.29
C ALA A 251 2.84 16.97 17.92
N ARG A 252 2.95 15.86 17.18
CA ARG A 252 3.74 14.68 17.60
C ARG A 252 5.20 15.06 17.84
N HIS A 253 5.79 15.82 16.91
CA HIS A 253 7.18 16.28 17.05
C HIS A 253 7.35 17.23 18.24
N LEU A 254 6.47 18.23 18.38
CA LEU A 254 6.51 19.19 19.49
C LEU A 254 6.37 18.50 20.86
N ALA A 255 5.35 17.66 21.03
CA ALA A 255 5.08 16.97 22.29
C ALA A 255 6.22 16.01 22.67
N MET A 256 6.72 15.23 21.71
CA MET A 256 7.88 14.35 21.91
C MET A 256 9.13 15.14 22.28
N ALA A 257 9.40 16.23 21.54
CA ALA A 257 10.57 17.05 21.76
C ALA A 257 10.56 17.71 23.13
N TYR A 258 9.43 18.27 23.55
CA TYR A 258 9.29 18.84 24.88
C TYR A 258 9.45 17.77 25.98
N ARG A 259 8.81 16.60 25.85
CA ARG A 259 8.94 15.51 26.82
C ARG A 259 10.39 15.11 27.10
N TYR A 260 11.21 15.05 26.05
CA TYR A 260 12.59 14.63 26.17
C TYR A 260 13.56 15.74 26.59
N THR A 261 13.21 17.01 26.37
CA THR A 261 14.12 18.14 26.60
C THR A 261 13.75 19.02 27.77
N GLY A 262 12.47 19.12 28.11
CA GLY A 262 11.94 20.12 29.04
C GLY A 262 12.04 21.56 28.54
N ASP A 263 12.29 21.78 27.24
CA ASP A 263 12.48 23.12 26.66
C ASP A 263 11.20 23.96 26.77
N LEU A 264 11.22 24.99 27.61
CA LEU A 264 10.06 25.85 27.85
C LEU A 264 9.63 26.64 26.61
N ALA A 265 10.51 26.87 25.64
CA ALA A 265 10.12 27.50 24.36
C ALA A 265 9.23 26.57 23.54
N LEU A 266 9.48 25.25 23.57
CA LEU A 266 8.61 24.26 22.95
C LEU A 266 7.27 24.19 23.67
N LEU A 267 7.25 24.23 25.00
CA LEU A 267 6.02 24.27 25.78
C LEU A 267 5.16 25.50 25.46
N ALA A 268 5.79 26.67 25.34
CA ALA A 268 5.12 27.90 24.96
C ALA A 268 4.48 27.78 23.56
N ALA A 269 5.22 27.25 22.59
CA ALA A 269 4.69 27.01 21.24
C ALA A 269 3.55 25.98 21.23
N ILE A 270 3.62 24.92 22.05
CA ILE A 270 2.53 23.95 22.20
C ILE A 270 1.26 24.62 22.73
N ARG A 271 1.38 25.46 23.77
CA ARG A 271 0.25 26.22 24.33
C ARG A 271 -0.35 27.16 23.29
N GLU A 272 0.48 27.82 22.49
CA GLU A 272 0.01 28.66 21.39
C GLU A 272 -0.68 27.85 20.29
N HIS A 273 -0.15 26.68 19.93
CA HIS A 273 -0.80 25.78 18.99
C HIS A 273 -2.17 25.30 19.52
N ILE A 274 -2.28 24.95 20.80
CA ILE A 274 -3.55 24.63 21.46
C ILE A 274 -4.52 25.82 21.36
N ARG A 275 -4.05 27.05 21.58
CA ARG A 275 -4.86 28.27 21.44
C ARG A 275 -5.36 28.44 20.01
N LEU A 276 -4.50 28.25 19.01
CA LEU A 276 -4.84 28.36 17.58
C LEU A 276 -5.88 27.32 17.16
N LEU A 277 -5.67 26.05 17.54
CA LEU A 277 -6.61 24.94 17.28
C LEU A 277 -7.98 25.24 17.89
N LYS A 278 -8.01 25.72 19.13
CA LYS A 278 -9.25 26.11 19.82
C LYS A 278 -9.91 27.36 19.25
N GLY A 279 -9.15 28.18 18.51
CA GLY A 279 -9.59 29.41 17.89
C GLY A 279 -10.22 29.22 16.50
N VAL A 280 -10.24 27.99 15.96
CA VAL A 280 -10.90 27.72 14.68
C VAL A 280 -12.41 27.87 14.83
N SER A 281 -12.98 28.73 13.99
CA SER A 281 -14.41 29.00 13.92
C SER A 281 -14.82 29.16 12.45
N PRO A 282 -15.95 28.56 12.02
CA PRO A 282 -16.77 27.60 12.77
C PRO A 282 -16.01 26.30 13.12
N LEU A 283 -16.47 25.56 14.14
CA LEU A 283 -15.80 24.32 14.57
C LEU A 283 -15.76 23.24 13.46
N THR A 284 -16.68 23.33 12.50
CA THR A 284 -16.85 22.43 11.35
C THR A 284 -15.98 22.79 10.13
N THR A 285 -15.16 23.84 10.21
CA THR A 285 -14.25 24.26 9.12
C THR A 285 -13.36 23.09 8.68
N GLY A 286 -13.22 22.89 7.38
CA GLY A 286 -12.41 21.80 6.80
C GLY A 286 -13.01 20.39 6.89
N GLY A 287 -14.26 20.23 7.33
CA GLY A 287 -14.97 18.94 7.37
C GLY A 287 -14.37 17.91 8.33
N GLU A 288 -14.80 16.66 8.20
CA GLU A 288 -14.46 15.52 9.06
C GLU A 288 -12.95 15.30 9.16
N TRP A 289 -12.22 15.51 8.06
CA TRP A 289 -10.76 15.38 8.01
C TRP A 289 -10.07 16.36 8.95
N SER A 290 -10.41 17.64 8.84
CA SER A 290 -9.79 18.70 9.62
C SER A 290 -10.30 18.69 11.06
N MET A 291 -11.60 18.49 11.25
CA MET A 291 -12.22 18.33 12.58
C MET A 291 -11.57 17.18 13.35
N GLY A 292 -11.48 16.00 12.73
CA GLY A 292 -10.83 14.84 13.31
C GLY A 292 -9.37 15.10 13.64
N ALA A 293 -8.61 15.71 12.73
CA ALA A 293 -7.20 16.01 12.95
C ALA A 293 -6.98 16.99 14.12
N ARG A 294 -7.81 18.04 14.25
CA ARG A 294 -7.79 18.96 15.39
C ARG A 294 -8.12 18.24 16.70
N VAL A 295 -9.19 17.44 16.71
CA VAL A 295 -9.63 16.66 17.87
C VAL A 295 -8.54 15.69 18.33
N GLY A 296 -8.00 14.89 17.41
CA GLY A 296 -6.93 13.93 17.70
C GLY A 296 -5.64 14.60 18.17
N THR A 297 -5.32 15.79 17.64
CA THR A 297 -4.15 16.58 18.06
C THR A 297 -4.30 17.12 19.48
N LEU A 298 -5.47 17.66 19.82
CA LEU A 298 -5.77 18.09 21.19
C LEU A 298 -5.76 16.92 22.17
N GLY A 299 -6.29 15.77 21.76
CA GLY A 299 -6.20 14.52 22.51
C GLY A 299 -4.77 14.06 22.78
N LEU A 300 -3.93 14.11 21.74
CA LEU A 300 -2.51 13.78 21.85
C LEU A 300 -1.79 14.69 22.85
N TYR A 301 -2.00 16.02 22.78
CA TYR A 301 -1.41 16.94 23.75
C TYR A 301 -1.94 16.70 25.16
N TYR A 302 -3.24 16.46 25.32
CA TYR A 302 -3.82 16.15 26.63
C TYR A 302 -3.15 14.92 27.24
N ASP A 303 -3.06 13.82 26.49
CA ASP A 303 -2.52 12.55 26.97
C ASP A 303 -1.02 12.60 27.20
N TRP A 304 -0.27 13.03 26.18
CA TRP A 304 1.19 13.06 26.24
C TRP A 304 1.66 14.13 27.22
N LEU A 305 0.99 15.26 27.33
CA LEU A 305 1.44 16.34 28.20
C LEU A 305 0.64 16.43 29.50
N TYR A 306 -0.07 15.37 29.87
CA TYR A 306 -0.98 15.36 31.01
C TYR A 306 -0.39 15.96 32.29
N SER A 307 0.81 15.52 32.68
CA SER A 307 1.52 15.99 33.88
C SER A 307 2.12 17.39 33.77
N TYR A 308 2.16 17.98 32.58
CA TYR A 308 2.78 19.28 32.29
C TYR A 308 1.76 20.40 32.02
N LEU A 309 0.52 20.03 31.71
CA LEU A 309 -0.61 20.94 31.64
C LEU A 309 -1.22 21.09 33.03
N ASP A 310 -1.74 22.26 33.37
CA ASP A 310 -2.52 22.41 34.60
C ASP A 310 -3.96 21.85 34.44
N PRO A 311 -4.69 21.61 35.55
CA PRO A 311 -6.06 21.09 35.47
C PRO A 311 -7.03 21.96 34.66
N ILE A 312 -6.86 23.29 34.64
CA ILE A 312 -7.73 24.22 33.91
C ILE A 312 -7.46 24.11 32.41
N GLU A 313 -6.18 24.04 32.02
CA GLU A 313 -5.77 23.78 30.64
C GLU A 313 -6.37 22.47 30.14
N ARG A 314 -6.25 21.39 30.94
CA ARG A 314 -6.84 20.08 30.63
C ARG A 314 -8.36 20.15 30.47
N ASP A 315 -9.08 20.72 31.43
CA ASP A 315 -10.55 20.81 31.37
C ASP A 315 -11.00 21.65 30.16
N ALA A 316 -10.27 22.71 29.79
CA ALA A 316 -10.55 23.52 28.62
C ALA A 316 -10.29 22.80 27.28
N ILE A 317 -9.25 21.95 27.21
CA ILE A 317 -8.99 21.09 26.06
C ILE A 317 -10.10 20.05 25.91
N ALA A 318 -10.46 19.36 26.99
CA ALA A 318 -11.53 18.35 27.00
C ALA A 318 -12.89 18.97 26.58
N ALA A 319 -13.22 20.16 27.09
CA ALA A 319 -14.42 20.88 26.68
C ALA A 319 -14.44 21.19 25.18
N HIS A 320 -13.31 21.63 24.61
CA HIS A 320 -13.23 21.96 23.19
C HIS A 320 -13.28 20.72 22.28
N ILE A 321 -12.65 19.61 22.69
CA ILE A 321 -12.78 18.30 22.01
C ILE A 321 -14.26 17.91 21.92
N LYS A 322 -14.98 17.94 23.05
CA LYS A 322 -16.41 17.60 23.09
C LYS A 322 -17.26 18.57 22.25
N ALA A 323 -16.96 19.86 22.28
CA ALA A 323 -17.66 20.85 21.48
C ALA A 323 -17.45 20.62 19.97
N THR A 324 -16.24 20.27 19.55
CA THR A 324 -15.94 19.99 18.13
C THR A 324 -16.64 18.71 17.65
N ILE A 325 -16.67 17.65 18.46
CA ILE A 325 -17.41 16.41 18.13
C ILE A 325 -18.93 16.66 18.07
N ARG A 326 -19.45 17.58 18.88
CA ARG A 326 -20.87 17.98 18.86
C ARG A 326 -21.24 18.94 17.73
N ALA A 327 -20.26 19.53 17.05
CA ALA A 327 -20.52 20.53 16.03
C ALA A 327 -21.01 19.86 14.75
N ASP A 328 -22.24 20.18 14.36
CA ASP A 328 -22.91 19.62 13.18
C ASP A 328 -22.69 20.50 11.94
N LYS A 329 -22.23 19.89 10.86
CA LYS A 329 -21.97 20.52 9.57
C LYS A 329 -23.23 20.46 8.70
N LEU A 330 -24.00 21.55 8.73
CA LEU A 330 -25.30 21.66 8.06
C LEU A 330 -25.24 22.07 6.56
N ASP A 331 -24.08 21.97 5.89
CA ASP A 331 -23.89 22.47 4.52
C ASP A 331 -24.36 21.51 3.41
N GLY A 332 -25.09 20.45 3.78
CA GLY A 332 -25.77 19.55 2.84
C GLY A 332 -24.98 18.30 2.45
N ASN A 333 -23.72 18.14 2.88
CA ASN A 333 -22.98 16.89 2.74
C ASN A 333 -22.61 16.28 4.11
N PRO A 334 -23.51 15.49 4.73
CA PRO A 334 -23.30 14.94 6.07
C PRO A 334 -22.06 14.04 6.16
N ASN A 335 -21.58 13.47 5.03
CA ASN A 335 -20.39 12.61 5.01
C ASN A 335 -19.10 13.34 5.43
N LEU A 336 -19.13 14.68 5.41
CA LEU A 336 -18.01 15.52 5.81
C LEU A 336 -18.08 15.95 7.28
N ASP A 337 -18.69 15.12 8.13
CA ASP A 337 -18.84 15.35 9.57
C ASP A 337 -18.30 14.17 10.42
N LEU A 338 -17.78 14.48 11.60
CA LEU A 338 -17.47 13.49 12.65
C LEU A 338 -18.73 12.82 13.19
N ILE A 339 -19.86 13.52 13.27
CA ILE A 339 -21.15 12.93 13.69
C ILE A 339 -21.53 11.80 12.74
N TYR A 340 -21.51 12.04 11.43
CA TYR A 340 -21.78 10.99 10.45
C TYR A 340 -20.79 9.83 10.58
N SER A 341 -19.49 10.11 10.78
CA SER A 341 -18.46 9.08 10.90
C SER A 341 -18.73 8.06 12.01
N ALA A 342 -19.35 8.49 13.12
CA ALA A 342 -19.70 7.62 14.26
C ALA A 342 -21.17 7.22 14.32
N CYS A 343 -22.08 8.01 13.76
CA CYS A 343 -23.52 7.85 13.99
C CYS A 343 -24.33 7.57 12.71
N GLY A 344 -23.76 7.78 11.53
CA GLY A 344 -24.51 7.75 10.27
C GLY A 344 -25.42 8.98 10.14
N ASN A 345 -26.48 8.86 9.33
CA ASN A 345 -27.36 9.99 9.01
C ASN A 345 -28.36 10.31 10.13
N GLN A 346 -27.86 10.76 11.28
CA GLN A 346 -28.61 11.19 12.46
C GLN A 346 -27.79 12.18 13.30
N GLY A 347 -28.44 12.89 14.22
CA GLY A 347 -27.76 13.73 15.20
C GLY A 347 -27.25 12.96 16.43
N LEU A 348 -26.62 13.71 17.34
CA LEU A 348 -26.23 13.21 18.66
C LEU A 348 -27.38 13.32 19.67
N SER A 349 -27.26 12.57 20.76
CA SER A 349 -28.10 12.74 21.95
C SER A 349 -27.93 14.14 22.57
N ALA A 350 -29.05 14.70 23.01
CA ALA A 350 -29.09 15.98 23.72
C ALA A 350 -28.51 15.91 25.14
N THR A 351 -28.46 14.72 25.75
CA THR A 351 -28.14 14.55 27.18
C THR A 351 -26.81 13.85 27.45
N VAL A 352 -26.31 13.05 26.51
CA VAL A 352 -25.00 12.36 26.61
C VAL A 352 -24.20 12.58 25.34
N LEU A 353 -22.87 12.43 25.38
CA LEU A 353 -22.07 12.46 24.16
C LEU A 353 -22.13 11.07 23.52
N ASP A 354 -23.12 10.87 22.65
CA ASP A 354 -23.35 9.65 21.89
C ASP A 354 -24.32 9.93 20.74
N CYS A 355 -24.50 8.96 19.85
CA CYS A 355 -25.53 8.99 18.83
C CYS A 355 -26.95 9.06 19.43
N ALA A 356 -27.88 9.74 18.76
CA ALA A 356 -29.27 9.80 19.22
C ALA A 356 -29.90 8.39 19.31
N GLN A 357 -29.56 7.52 18.37
CA GLN A 357 -29.81 6.08 18.39
C GLN A 357 -28.51 5.34 18.09
N LYS A 358 -28.24 4.20 18.73
CA LYS A 358 -27.05 3.41 18.39
C LYS A 358 -27.13 2.98 16.91
N PRO A 359 -26.04 3.14 16.13
CA PRO A 359 -26.01 2.69 14.75
C PRO A 359 -26.22 1.18 14.62
N VAL A 360 -26.78 0.75 13.51
CA VAL A 360 -26.77 -0.68 13.16
C VAL A 360 -25.38 -1.04 12.66
N PHE A 361 -24.66 -1.90 13.40
CA PHE A 361 -23.27 -2.24 13.09
C PHE A 361 -23.10 -3.42 12.13
N GLN A 362 -24.09 -4.29 12.01
CA GLN A 362 -24.06 -5.51 11.19
C GLN A 362 -25.45 -5.77 10.63
N ASP A 363 -25.52 -6.47 9.50
CA ASP A 363 -26.79 -6.81 8.84
C ASP A 363 -27.70 -5.60 8.57
N TRP A 364 -27.09 -4.43 8.35
CA TRP A 364 -27.83 -3.20 8.08
C TRP A 364 -28.52 -3.28 6.71
N ASN A 365 -29.83 -3.06 6.72
CA ASN A 365 -30.62 -3.00 5.50
C ASN A 365 -30.75 -1.55 5.02
N ARG A 366 -29.94 -1.18 4.02
CA ARG A 366 -29.98 0.15 3.37
C ARG A 366 -31.33 0.51 2.72
N TYR A 367 -32.23 -0.46 2.55
CA TYR A 367 -33.56 -0.28 1.97
C TYR A 367 -34.70 -0.34 3.00
N ALA A 368 -34.38 -0.36 4.30
CA ALA A 368 -35.39 -0.36 5.36
C ALA A 368 -36.23 0.94 5.34
N THR A 369 -37.53 0.80 5.63
CA THR A 369 -38.44 1.93 5.80
C THR A 369 -39.14 1.82 7.16
N PRO A 370 -38.91 2.75 8.11
CA PRO A 370 -37.97 3.88 8.01
C PRO A 370 -36.51 3.42 7.97
N ALA A 371 -35.63 4.25 7.39
CA ALA A 371 -34.20 3.98 7.35
C ALA A 371 -33.63 4.01 8.78
N LEU A 372 -32.85 2.99 9.12
CA LEU A 372 -32.10 2.94 10.39
C LEU A 372 -30.72 3.57 10.18
N PRO A 373 -30.20 4.33 11.15
CA PRO A 373 -28.88 4.93 11.02
C PRO A 373 -27.78 3.87 11.09
N SER A 374 -26.77 4.01 10.23
CA SER A 374 -25.61 3.11 10.15
C SER A 374 -24.45 3.82 9.44
N THR A 375 -23.25 3.29 9.63
CA THR A 375 -22.04 3.60 8.85
C THR A 375 -21.42 2.34 8.24
N SER A 376 -22.18 1.25 8.19
CA SER A 376 -21.68 -0.07 7.78
C SER A 376 -21.20 -0.14 6.32
N ASP A 377 -21.66 0.78 5.49
CA ASP A 377 -21.20 1.02 4.12
C ASP A 377 -19.78 1.61 4.05
N THR A 378 -19.24 2.13 5.16
CA THR A 378 -17.90 2.72 5.22
C THR A 378 -16.82 1.76 5.73
N TYR A 379 -17.17 0.53 6.14
CA TYR A 379 -16.22 -0.39 6.78
C TYR A 379 -15.17 -0.97 5.85
N ILE A 380 -15.47 -1.06 4.55
CA ILE A 380 -14.55 -1.56 3.53
C ILE A 380 -13.70 -0.42 2.97
N SER A 381 -14.33 0.74 2.72
CA SER A 381 -13.72 1.91 2.10
C SER A 381 -14.39 3.20 2.60
N GLY A 382 -13.64 4.31 2.62
CA GLY A 382 -14.14 5.63 3.01
C GLY A 382 -13.37 6.26 4.17
N HIS A 383 -13.75 7.49 4.52
CA HIS A 383 -13.03 8.30 5.51
C HIS A 383 -13.48 8.09 6.95
N ALA A 384 -14.65 7.48 7.19
CA ALA A 384 -15.21 7.34 8.53
C ALA A 384 -14.24 6.64 9.50
N ALA A 385 -13.50 5.63 9.04
CA ALA A 385 -12.49 4.93 9.83
C ALA A 385 -11.44 5.90 10.42
N THR A 386 -11.03 6.89 9.64
CA THR A 386 -10.12 7.96 10.06
C THR A 386 -10.77 8.83 11.13
N GLY A 387 -11.97 9.33 10.88
CA GLY A 387 -12.69 10.22 11.79
C GLY A 387 -12.89 9.57 13.16
N VAL A 388 -13.38 8.33 13.18
CA VAL A 388 -13.58 7.60 14.44
C VAL A 388 -12.28 7.22 15.14
N SER A 389 -11.18 7.00 14.40
CA SER A 389 -9.86 6.75 15.02
C SER A 389 -9.36 7.97 15.78
N LEU A 390 -9.53 9.16 15.22
CA LEU A 390 -9.06 10.41 15.82
C LEU A 390 -9.97 10.85 16.98
N MET A 391 -11.28 10.61 16.87
CA MET A 391 -12.19 10.73 18.01
C MET A 391 -11.81 9.75 19.12
N ALA A 392 -11.54 8.48 18.81
CA ALA A 392 -11.10 7.50 19.79
C ALA A 392 -9.85 7.96 20.54
N ALA A 393 -8.82 8.41 19.80
CA ALA A 393 -7.59 8.92 20.39
C ALA A 393 -7.85 10.06 21.39
N ALA A 394 -8.74 11.00 21.04
CA ALA A 394 -9.06 12.13 21.91
C ALA A 394 -9.96 11.76 23.10
N LEU A 395 -10.96 10.91 22.90
CA LEU A 395 -11.87 10.50 23.96
C LEU A 395 -11.20 9.56 24.97
N LEU A 396 -10.33 8.64 24.50
CA LEU A 396 -9.49 7.80 25.36
C LEU A 396 -8.48 8.63 26.16
N ALA A 397 -8.02 9.76 25.61
CA ALA A 397 -7.12 10.67 26.30
C ALA A 397 -7.80 11.40 27.48
N ILE A 398 -9.07 11.79 27.35
CA ILE A 398 -9.73 12.66 28.36
C ILE A 398 -10.54 11.90 29.40
N VAL A 399 -10.89 10.63 29.15
CA VAL A 399 -11.73 9.85 30.07
C VAL A 399 -10.93 9.41 31.31
N GLU A 400 -11.46 9.72 32.49
CA GLU A 400 -10.90 9.33 33.78
C GLU A 400 -11.96 8.57 34.56
N ASP A 401 -11.85 7.24 34.65
CA ASP A 401 -12.80 6.35 35.34
C ASP A 401 -12.29 5.89 36.72
N GLY A 402 -11.31 6.61 37.27
CA GLY A 402 -10.66 6.34 38.55
C GLY A 402 -11.44 6.81 39.78
N ALA A 403 -10.74 6.94 40.92
CA ALA A 403 -11.33 7.36 42.20
C ALA A 403 -11.93 8.78 42.19
N GLN A 404 -11.57 9.59 41.19
CA GLN A 404 -12.15 10.90 40.91
C GLN A 404 -12.59 10.93 39.45
N PRO A 405 -13.77 10.39 39.13
CA PRO A 405 -14.20 10.28 37.75
C PRO A 405 -14.33 11.67 37.09
N LYS A 406 -13.73 11.82 35.90
CA LYS A 406 -13.86 13.03 35.07
C LYS A 406 -14.15 12.63 33.63
N HIS A 407 -14.95 13.47 32.98
CA HIS A 407 -15.33 13.33 31.57
C HIS A 407 -15.91 11.94 31.21
N THR A 408 -16.52 11.24 32.17
CA THR A 408 -17.17 9.94 31.93
C THR A 408 -18.39 10.04 31.00
N ASP A 409 -18.86 11.26 30.72
CA ASP A 409 -19.91 11.56 29.75
C ASP A 409 -19.57 11.15 28.31
N VAL A 410 -18.29 10.83 28.02
CA VAL A 410 -17.83 10.41 26.70
C VAL A 410 -17.77 8.89 26.50
N VAL A 411 -17.91 8.10 27.58
CA VAL A 411 -17.84 6.62 27.53
C VAL A 411 -18.87 6.04 26.54
N PRO A 412 -20.13 6.52 26.47
CA PRO A 412 -21.09 5.99 25.52
C PRO A 412 -20.66 6.14 24.04
N MET A 413 -20.01 7.24 23.66
CA MET A 413 -19.43 7.40 22.32
C MET A 413 -18.23 6.47 22.12
N LEU A 414 -17.38 6.27 23.14
CA LEU A 414 -16.29 5.29 23.06
C LEU A 414 -16.83 3.86 22.85
N ASP A 415 -17.93 3.47 23.48
CA ASP A 415 -18.60 2.18 23.24
C ASP A 415 -19.02 2.03 21.77
N THR A 416 -19.62 3.09 21.20
CA THR A 416 -20.04 3.14 19.79
C THR A 416 -18.83 2.96 18.86
N ILE A 417 -17.78 3.74 19.07
CA ILE A 417 -16.54 3.70 18.29
C ILE A 417 -15.87 2.32 18.41
N TYR A 418 -15.72 1.79 19.62
CA TYR A 418 -15.12 0.47 19.87
C TYR A 418 -15.90 -0.63 19.14
N THR A 419 -17.23 -0.54 19.13
CA THR A 419 -18.10 -1.47 18.40
C THR A 419 -17.90 -1.37 16.88
N HIS A 420 -17.77 -0.16 16.31
CA HIS A 420 -17.42 0.01 14.89
C HIS A 420 -16.11 -0.67 14.51
N PHE A 421 -15.07 -0.55 15.34
CA PHE A 421 -13.82 -1.24 15.05
C PHE A 421 -13.98 -2.75 15.12
N LYS A 422 -14.55 -3.27 16.22
CA LYS A 422 -14.64 -4.72 16.43
C LYS A 422 -15.55 -5.42 15.42
N LEU A 423 -16.74 -4.88 15.20
CA LEU A 423 -17.78 -5.52 14.38
C LEU A 423 -17.77 -5.07 12.91
N GLY A 424 -17.13 -3.94 12.62
CA GLY A 424 -17.02 -3.33 11.30
C GLY A 424 -15.60 -3.37 10.74
N TYR A 425 -14.79 -2.35 11.00
CA TYR A 425 -13.50 -2.14 10.32
C TYR A 425 -12.53 -3.33 10.42
N LEU A 426 -12.37 -3.93 11.61
CA LEU A 426 -11.47 -5.07 11.80
C LEU A 426 -12.07 -6.35 11.22
N ARG A 427 -13.38 -6.56 11.36
CA ARG A 427 -14.10 -7.69 10.73
C ARG A 427 -13.97 -7.65 9.20
N ALA A 428 -14.19 -6.49 8.58
CA ALA A 428 -14.06 -6.32 7.13
C ALA A 428 -12.64 -6.71 6.69
N ARG A 429 -11.63 -6.19 7.38
CA ARG A 429 -10.22 -6.49 7.12
C ARG A 429 -9.89 -7.97 7.25
N ASP A 430 -10.34 -8.64 8.32
CA ASP A 430 -10.12 -10.07 8.50
C ASP A 430 -10.81 -10.94 7.44
N LEU A 431 -11.80 -10.41 6.71
CA LEU A 431 -12.45 -11.12 5.59
C LEU A 431 -11.73 -10.90 4.25
N TYR A 432 -11.28 -9.68 3.95
CA TYR A 432 -10.63 -9.39 2.67
C TYR A 432 -9.09 -9.51 2.68
N SER A 433 -8.46 -9.41 3.84
CA SER A 433 -7.00 -9.50 4.04
C SER A 433 -6.57 -10.79 4.73
N VAL A 434 -7.36 -11.87 4.67
CA VAL A 434 -7.06 -13.18 5.31
C VAL A 434 -5.64 -13.70 5.07
N ASP A 435 -5.03 -13.35 3.93
CA ASP A 435 -3.67 -13.70 3.52
C ASP A 435 -2.81 -12.46 3.16
N GLY A 436 -3.24 -11.28 3.63
CA GLY A 436 -2.52 -10.01 3.49
C GLY A 436 -3.01 -9.11 2.35
N GLY A 437 -3.82 -9.63 1.43
CA GLY A 437 -4.33 -8.87 0.28
C GLY A 437 -5.20 -7.66 0.65
N ASN A 438 -5.25 -6.65 -0.22
CA ASN A 438 -6.13 -5.51 -0.06
C ASN A 438 -6.74 -5.13 -1.43
N PRO A 439 -8.04 -4.82 -1.55
CA PRO A 439 -8.69 -4.47 -2.82
C PRO A 439 -8.13 -3.21 -3.51
N SER A 440 -7.57 -2.25 -2.77
CA SER A 440 -7.06 -1.00 -3.36
C SER A 440 -5.61 -1.09 -3.84
N LEU A 441 -4.85 -2.08 -3.35
CA LEU A 441 -3.43 -2.27 -3.66
C LEU A 441 -2.57 -0.99 -3.63
N PHE A 442 -1.29 -1.16 -3.93
CA PHE A 442 -0.23 -0.94 -2.94
C PHE A 442 -0.25 0.43 -2.25
N SER A 443 -0.44 1.51 -3.00
CA SER A 443 -0.42 2.87 -2.47
C SER A 443 -1.45 3.10 -1.34
N TYR A 444 -2.73 2.80 -1.57
CA TYR A 444 -3.77 2.95 -0.52
C TYR A 444 -3.88 1.74 0.40
N ALA A 445 -3.38 0.57 -0.02
CA ALA A 445 -3.24 -0.58 0.87
C ALA A 445 -2.23 -0.34 2.01
N SER A 446 -1.34 0.65 1.88
CA SER A 446 -0.39 1.05 2.92
C SER A 446 -1.07 1.51 4.22
N ALA A 447 -2.35 1.88 4.17
CA ALA A 447 -3.19 2.12 5.35
C ALA A 447 -3.29 0.91 6.30
N ALA A 448 -2.86 -0.29 5.88
CA ALA A 448 -2.63 -1.41 6.81
C ALA A 448 -1.56 -1.12 7.87
N GLY A 449 -0.55 -0.30 7.56
CA GLY A 449 0.37 0.27 8.54
C GLY A 449 -0.37 1.14 9.55
N GLU A 450 -1.22 2.08 9.10
CA GLU A 450 -2.04 2.91 10.01
C GLU A 450 -2.98 2.07 10.88
N THR A 451 -3.49 0.96 10.33
CA THR A 451 -4.39 0.05 11.07
C THR A 451 -3.65 -0.62 12.22
N SER A 452 -2.38 -0.98 11.99
CA SER A 452 -1.50 -1.51 13.03
C SER A 452 -1.29 -0.48 14.14
N GLU A 453 -1.06 0.80 13.80
CA GLU A 453 -0.95 1.88 14.81
C GLU A 453 -2.25 2.06 15.62
N ARG A 454 -3.42 2.00 14.96
CA ARG A 454 -4.73 2.08 15.62
C ARG A 454 -4.95 0.93 16.58
N LEU A 455 -4.52 -0.28 16.23
CA LEU A 455 -4.59 -1.45 17.12
C LEU A 455 -3.71 -1.24 18.35
N VAL A 456 -2.48 -0.74 18.20
CA VAL A 456 -1.59 -0.41 19.33
C VAL A 456 -2.23 0.61 20.26
N MET A 457 -2.87 1.65 19.73
CA MET A 457 -3.62 2.63 20.54
C MET A 457 -4.68 1.95 21.42
N TRP A 458 -5.54 1.11 20.84
CA TRP A 458 -6.57 0.40 21.60
C TRP A 458 -5.98 -0.58 22.63
N GLN A 459 -4.87 -1.22 22.30
CA GLN A 459 -4.20 -2.18 23.19
C GLN A 459 -3.53 -1.50 24.39
N ARG A 460 -3.02 -0.28 24.23
CA ARG A 460 -2.40 0.51 25.31
C ARG A 460 -3.46 1.22 26.17
N ALA A 461 -4.52 1.72 25.54
CA ALA A 461 -5.55 2.49 26.23
C ALA A 461 -6.51 1.63 27.07
N LEU A 462 -6.65 0.33 26.77
CA LEU A 462 -7.57 -0.57 27.47
C LEU A 462 -6.82 -1.52 28.42
N SER A 463 -7.45 -1.83 29.56
CA SER A 463 -6.93 -2.76 30.55
C SER A 463 -7.25 -4.23 30.24
N GLY A 464 -6.47 -5.16 30.80
CA GLY A 464 -6.73 -6.61 30.85
C GLY A 464 -7.09 -7.28 29.52
N ASN A 465 -6.09 -7.58 28.67
CA ASN A 465 -6.18 -8.20 27.32
C ASN A 465 -7.34 -7.78 26.40
N SER A 466 -8.05 -6.72 26.72
CA SER A 466 -9.30 -6.37 26.04
C SER A 466 -9.07 -5.42 24.87
N GLY A 467 -7.80 -5.14 24.57
CA GLY A 467 -7.38 -4.44 23.37
C GLY A 467 -7.82 -5.16 22.11
N LEU A 468 -8.13 -4.38 21.07
CA LEU A 468 -8.53 -4.93 19.78
C LEU A 468 -7.38 -5.69 19.12
N GLN A 469 -7.74 -6.74 18.38
CA GLN A 469 -6.83 -7.62 17.66
C GLN A 469 -7.34 -7.88 16.26
N LEU A 470 -6.45 -8.38 15.40
CA LEU A 470 -6.74 -8.67 14.01
C LEU A 470 -5.94 -9.90 13.57
N ALA A 471 -6.63 -10.95 13.09
CA ALA A 471 -5.99 -12.22 12.74
C ALA A 471 -5.10 -12.10 11.48
N SER A 472 -5.52 -11.25 10.54
CA SER A 472 -4.81 -10.97 9.28
C SER A 472 -3.54 -10.13 9.43
N GLN A 473 -3.30 -9.54 10.61
CA GLN A 473 -2.21 -8.58 10.82
C GLN A 473 -0.83 -9.13 10.43
N GLN A 474 -0.55 -10.40 10.73
CA GLN A 474 0.74 -11.06 10.43
C GLN A 474 1.05 -11.17 8.91
N TYR A 475 0.05 -11.01 8.04
CA TYR A 475 0.22 -11.22 6.60
C TYR A 475 0.39 -9.92 5.79
N TYR A 476 0.29 -8.75 6.43
CA TYR A 476 0.23 -7.45 5.76
C TYR A 476 1.39 -7.13 4.82
N LEU A 477 2.60 -7.61 5.13
CA LEU A 477 3.75 -7.35 4.29
C LEU A 477 3.75 -8.19 3.00
N TYR A 478 3.14 -9.37 2.99
CA TYR A 478 3.38 -10.35 1.93
C TYR A 478 3.03 -9.87 0.51
N PRO A 479 1.96 -9.07 0.26
CA PRO A 479 1.77 -8.47 -1.06
C PRO A 479 2.98 -7.66 -1.54
N TYR A 480 3.58 -6.87 -0.66
CA TYR A 480 4.75 -6.03 -0.97
C TYR A 480 6.03 -6.87 -1.11
N LEU A 481 6.22 -7.89 -0.28
CA LEU A 481 7.33 -8.83 -0.41
C LEU A 481 7.35 -9.48 -1.80
N TYR A 482 6.19 -9.98 -2.25
CA TYR A 482 6.06 -10.66 -3.53
C TYR A 482 6.10 -9.70 -4.72
N ALA A 483 5.61 -8.47 -4.57
CA ALA A 483 5.51 -7.51 -5.67
C ALA A 483 6.73 -6.57 -5.80
N LEU A 484 7.71 -6.63 -4.90
CA LEU A 484 8.88 -5.76 -4.93
C LEU A 484 9.68 -5.94 -6.24
N ARG A 485 9.89 -4.83 -6.95
CA ARG A 485 10.70 -4.73 -8.18
C ARG A 485 12.16 -4.38 -7.87
N ALA A 486 13.02 -4.44 -8.89
CA ALA A 486 14.46 -4.14 -8.78
C ALA A 486 14.76 -2.69 -8.42
N ASP A 487 13.92 -1.77 -8.90
CA ASP A 487 14.01 -0.34 -8.66
C ASP A 487 13.45 0.10 -7.29
N GLY A 488 12.99 -0.84 -6.47
CA GLY A 488 12.38 -0.56 -5.18
C GLY A 488 10.93 -0.07 -5.25
N SER A 489 10.29 -0.14 -6.43
CA SER A 489 8.87 0.16 -6.63
C SER A 489 7.98 -1.10 -6.55
N PHE A 490 6.67 -0.88 -6.69
CA PHE A 490 5.63 -1.91 -6.79
C PHE A 490 4.77 -1.66 -8.04
N PRO A 491 4.00 -2.64 -8.53
CA PRO A 491 3.04 -2.44 -9.61
C PRO A 491 2.05 -1.30 -9.33
N ALA A 492 1.81 -0.44 -10.31
CA ALA A 492 0.89 0.69 -10.23
C ALA A 492 -0.58 0.25 -10.34
N ARG A 493 -1.09 -0.46 -9.32
CA ARG A 493 -2.47 -1.00 -9.27
C ARG A 493 -3.37 -0.22 -8.33
N GLY A 494 -4.65 -0.14 -8.69
CA GLY A 494 -5.60 0.73 -7.99
C GLY A 494 -5.19 2.19 -8.11
N ASP A 495 -5.66 3.05 -7.21
CA ASP A 495 -5.17 4.43 -7.19
C ASP A 495 -3.72 4.48 -6.69
N SER A 496 -2.78 4.65 -7.61
CA SER A 496 -1.36 4.54 -7.32
C SER A 496 -0.66 5.90 -7.35
N TYR A 497 -0.04 6.26 -6.22
CA TYR A 497 0.95 7.32 -6.12
C TYR A 497 2.36 6.72 -5.96
N THR A 498 3.39 7.57 -5.90
CA THR A 498 4.77 7.09 -5.69
C THR A 498 4.90 6.45 -4.31
N PHE A 499 5.00 5.11 -4.28
CA PHE A 499 5.16 4.33 -3.06
C PHE A 499 6.45 3.48 -3.12
N PRO A 500 7.62 4.04 -2.79
CA PRO A 500 8.86 3.29 -2.76
C PRO A 500 8.95 2.37 -1.54
N VAL A 501 9.82 1.35 -1.61
CA VAL A 501 10.02 0.34 -0.56
C VAL A 501 10.31 0.94 0.82
N GLU A 502 10.90 2.14 0.90
CA GLU A 502 11.14 2.83 2.17
C GLU A 502 9.88 3.19 2.96
N LEU A 503 8.72 3.30 2.29
CA LEU A 503 7.43 3.57 2.92
C LEU A 503 6.76 2.31 3.48
N ALA A 504 7.29 1.11 3.21
CA ALA A 504 6.72 -0.16 3.67
C ALA A 504 7.12 -0.53 5.12
N GLY A 505 7.83 0.32 5.85
CA GLY A 505 8.33 0.00 7.20
C GLY A 505 7.24 -0.24 8.23
N ALA A 506 6.22 0.62 8.29
CA ALA A 506 5.08 0.44 9.20
C ALA A 506 4.28 -0.84 8.90
N LEU A 507 4.20 -1.26 7.63
CA LEU A 507 3.58 -2.53 7.24
C LEU A 507 4.40 -3.73 7.73
N ALA A 508 5.72 -3.66 7.57
CA ALA A 508 6.64 -4.71 7.98
C ALA A 508 6.63 -4.88 9.52
N LEU A 509 6.78 -3.78 10.26
CA LEU A 509 6.76 -3.79 11.74
C LEU A 509 5.36 -4.09 12.30
N GLY A 510 4.32 -3.69 11.58
CA GLY A 510 2.93 -4.02 11.89
C GLY A 510 2.58 -5.48 11.63
N SER A 511 3.39 -6.25 10.90
CA SER A 511 3.18 -7.68 10.64
C SER A 511 3.59 -8.52 11.85
N ARG A 512 2.72 -8.59 12.84
CA ARG A 512 2.96 -9.28 14.12
C ARG A 512 1.90 -10.33 14.43
N MET A 513 2.28 -11.30 15.24
CA MET A 513 1.39 -12.33 15.81
C MET A 513 1.50 -12.31 17.34
N LEU A 514 0.48 -12.83 18.03
CA LEU A 514 0.55 -13.05 19.47
C LEU A 514 1.67 -14.04 19.78
N ASN A 515 2.41 -13.78 20.85
CA ASN A 515 3.44 -14.69 21.33
C ASN A 515 2.77 -15.93 21.98
N PRO A 516 2.90 -17.15 21.41
CA PRO A 516 2.30 -18.34 22.01
C PRO A 516 2.94 -18.70 23.37
N ASP A 517 4.18 -18.28 23.60
CA ASP A 517 4.94 -18.58 24.82
C ASP A 517 4.68 -17.59 25.96
N ASN A 518 4.00 -16.47 25.67
CA ASN A 518 3.63 -15.48 26.68
C ASN A 518 2.15 -15.11 26.57
N THR A 519 1.35 -15.72 27.44
CA THR A 519 -0.07 -15.47 27.57
C THR A 519 -0.42 -14.42 28.63
N ASP A 520 0.59 -13.80 29.29
CA ASP A 520 0.34 -12.77 30.30
C ASP A 520 -0.27 -11.54 29.62
N PRO A 521 -1.53 -11.19 29.97
CA PRO A 521 -2.22 -10.07 29.34
C PRO A 521 -1.61 -8.71 29.68
N ASN A 522 -0.76 -8.63 30.72
CA ASN A 522 -0.09 -7.43 31.19
C ASN A 522 1.39 -7.37 30.78
N ALA A 523 1.87 -8.36 30.02
CA ALA A 523 3.24 -8.36 29.53
C ALA A 523 3.50 -7.11 28.67
N PRO A 524 4.71 -6.53 28.76
CA PRO A 524 5.17 -5.53 27.81
C PRO A 524 4.98 -5.98 26.36
N GLU A 525 4.71 -5.02 25.47
CA GLU A 525 4.30 -5.31 24.10
C GLU A 525 5.35 -6.08 23.28
N ASP A 526 6.63 -5.93 23.64
CA ASP A 526 7.76 -6.67 23.07
C ASP A 526 7.76 -8.17 23.42
N GLN A 527 7.13 -8.52 24.55
CA GLN A 527 6.96 -9.90 25.01
C GLN A 527 5.61 -10.49 24.59
N LYS A 528 4.58 -9.64 24.45
CA LYS A 528 3.21 -10.04 24.09
C LYS A 528 3.05 -10.40 22.62
N TYR A 529 3.78 -9.72 21.74
CA TYR A 529 3.73 -9.96 20.30
C TYR A 529 5.10 -10.34 19.79
N ILE A 530 5.14 -11.08 18.69
CA ILE A 530 6.36 -11.31 17.90
C ILE A 530 6.14 -10.77 16.49
N ILE A 531 7.08 -10.00 15.97
CA ILE A 531 7.07 -9.60 14.56
C ILE A 531 7.37 -10.85 13.71
N ASP A 532 6.65 -11.01 12.60
CA ASP A 532 6.94 -12.04 11.61
C ASP A 532 8.43 -11.95 11.18
N PRO A 533 9.21 -13.03 11.30
CA PRO A 533 10.65 -12.98 11.05
C PRO A 533 11.00 -12.56 9.62
N VAL A 534 10.18 -12.93 8.63
CA VAL A 534 10.36 -12.49 7.24
C VAL A 534 10.11 -11.00 7.12
N ALA A 535 9.08 -10.48 7.81
CA ALA A 535 8.77 -9.07 7.83
C ALA A 535 9.82 -8.21 8.53
N TYR A 536 10.34 -8.68 9.66
CA TYR A 536 11.44 -7.99 10.33
C TYR A 536 12.73 -8.00 9.48
N ALA A 537 13.04 -9.13 8.85
CA ALA A 537 14.19 -9.23 7.95
C ALA A 537 13.99 -8.36 6.69
N PHE A 538 12.76 -8.22 6.17
CA PHE A 538 12.46 -7.29 5.08
C PHE A 538 12.67 -5.84 5.52
N TYR A 539 12.18 -5.45 6.69
CA TYR A 539 12.38 -4.12 7.25
C TYR A 539 13.88 -3.78 7.34
N THR A 540 14.68 -4.65 7.96
CA THR A 540 16.11 -4.40 8.18
C THR A 540 16.98 -4.50 6.92
N ASN A 541 16.59 -5.31 5.92
CA ASN A 541 17.40 -5.53 4.72
C ASN A 541 16.91 -4.82 3.45
N LYS A 542 15.65 -4.37 3.40
CA LYS A 542 15.06 -3.72 2.22
C LYS A 542 14.60 -2.29 2.52
N VAL A 543 14.07 -2.02 3.71
CA VAL A 543 13.54 -0.70 4.08
C VAL A 543 14.63 0.20 4.68
N GLN A 544 15.26 -0.23 5.78
CA GLN A 544 16.26 0.58 6.48
C GLN A 544 17.44 1.02 5.59
N PRO A 545 18.03 0.17 4.71
CA PRO A 545 19.20 0.56 3.92
C PRO A 545 18.94 1.71 2.95
N VAL A 546 17.71 1.84 2.43
CA VAL A 546 17.37 2.90 1.48
C VAL A 546 16.98 4.21 2.17
N ARG A 547 16.40 4.14 3.38
CA ARG A 547 16.04 5.31 4.19
C ARG A 547 17.26 6.14 4.57
N ALA A 548 17.07 7.46 4.63
CA ALA A 548 18.05 8.37 5.22
C ALA A 548 18.14 8.16 6.74
N ALA A 549 19.34 8.25 7.33
CA ALA A 549 19.54 8.09 8.77
C ALA A 549 18.74 9.08 9.63
N ARG A 550 18.43 10.27 9.08
CA ARG A 550 17.61 11.31 9.73
C ARG A 550 16.10 11.16 9.46
N ASN A 551 15.64 10.05 8.89
CA ASN A 551 14.22 9.83 8.65
C ASN A 551 13.45 9.71 9.99
N THR A 552 12.48 10.60 10.22
CA THR A 552 11.72 10.75 11.47
C THR A 552 10.84 9.55 11.80
N ALA A 553 10.43 8.77 10.79
CA ALA A 553 9.61 7.58 11.01
C ALA A 553 10.32 6.52 11.85
N THR A 554 11.66 6.47 11.82
CA THR A 554 12.44 5.45 12.52
C THR A 554 12.24 5.51 14.05
N LEU A 555 12.30 6.70 14.65
CA LEU A 555 12.04 6.86 16.09
C LEU A 555 10.57 6.62 16.44
N TRP A 556 9.65 7.08 15.59
CA TRP A 556 8.21 6.87 15.77
C TRP A 556 7.83 5.39 15.74
N GLU A 557 8.29 4.66 14.72
CA GLU A 557 8.13 3.22 14.58
C GLU A 557 8.71 2.49 15.79
N ARG A 558 9.87 2.91 16.33
CA ARG A 558 10.46 2.29 17.53
C ARG A 558 9.70 2.60 18.82
N LEU A 559 9.03 3.75 18.91
CA LEU A 559 8.15 4.10 20.03
C LEU A 559 6.89 3.21 20.04
N ILE A 560 6.33 2.94 18.86
CA ILE A 560 5.11 2.13 18.71
C ILE A 560 5.40 0.64 18.73
N TYR A 561 6.47 0.18 18.10
CA TYR A 561 6.81 -1.24 17.97
C TYR A 561 8.07 -1.53 18.81
N PRO A 562 7.91 -1.84 20.10
CA PRO A 562 9.04 -2.13 20.97
C PRO A 562 9.60 -3.49 20.60
N GLN A 563 10.50 -3.61 19.62
CA GLN A 563 11.24 -4.85 19.41
C GLN A 563 12.61 -4.57 18.87
N LYS A 564 13.61 -5.12 19.58
CA LYS A 564 14.99 -5.15 19.14
C LYS A 564 15.34 -6.59 18.80
N GLN A 565 15.21 -6.95 17.54
CA GLN A 565 15.72 -8.22 17.05
C GLN A 565 17.10 -8.00 16.39
N PRO A 566 18.02 -8.97 16.46
CA PRO A 566 19.26 -8.87 15.69
C PRO A 566 18.91 -8.81 14.21
N ARG A 567 19.69 -8.05 13.43
CA ARG A 567 19.56 -8.06 11.97
C ARG A 567 19.87 -9.46 11.47
N THR A 568 18.87 -10.13 10.91
CA THR A 568 18.99 -11.45 10.30
C THR A 568 19.01 -11.32 8.78
N PRO A 569 19.69 -12.22 8.04
CA PRO A 569 19.52 -12.31 6.60
C PRO A 569 18.05 -12.53 6.24
N LEU A 570 17.59 -11.88 5.18
CA LEU A 570 16.24 -12.11 4.66
C LEU A 570 16.21 -13.47 3.94
N THR A 571 15.66 -14.48 4.60
CA THR A 571 15.32 -15.76 3.99
C THR A 571 14.00 -15.61 3.25
N MET A 572 14.04 -15.73 1.92
CA MET A 572 12.84 -15.63 1.10
C MET A 572 12.02 -16.91 1.20
N PRO A 573 10.67 -16.83 1.12
CA PRO A 573 9.82 -18.00 1.04
C PRO A 573 10.22 -18.91 -0.13
N THR A 574 10.03 -20.23 -0.03
CA THR A 574 10.38 -21.15 -1.13
C THR A 574 9.47 -20.98 -2.34
N GLU A 575 8.24 -20.56 -2.11
CA GLU A 575 7.22 -20.36 -3.12
C GLU A 575 7.39 -19.02 -3.85
N LEU A 576 7.50 -19.10 -5.18
CA LEU A 576 7.74 -17.96 -6.06
C LEU A 576 6.43 -17.34 -6.58
N ALA A 577 5.28 -17.91 -6.24
CA ALA A 577 3.99 -17.34 -6.55
C ALA A 577 3.07 -17.38 -5.32
N ARG A 578 2.19 -16.37 -5.22
CA ARG A 578 1.23 -16.30 -4.12
C ARG A 578 -0.09 -15.70 -4.60
N HIS A 579 -1.18 -16.29 -4.12
CA HIS A 579 -2.54 -15.83 -4.33
C HIS A 579 -3.11 -15.23 -3.04
N PHE A 580 -3.58 -13.99 -3.12
CA PHE A 580 -4.24 -13.25 -2.07
C PHE A 580 -5.76 -13.33 -2.27
N ARG A 581 -6.42 -14.29 -1.62
CA ARG A 581 -7.62 -14.94 -2.14
C ARG A 581 -8.84 -14.05 -2.31
N THR A 582 -9.15 -13.23 -1.32
CA THR A 582 -10.36 -12.39 -1.35
C THR A 582 -10.13 -11.11 -2.14
N ALA A 583 -8.94 -10.51 -1.97
CA ALA A 583 -8.51 -9.35 -2.76
C ALA A 583 -8.28 -9.70 -4.24
N GLY A 584 -8.06 -10.99 -4.55
CA GLY A 584 -7.98 -11.55 -5.89
C GLY A 584 -6.67 -11.31 -6.62
N ASN A 585 -5.61 -10.95 -5.91
CA ASN A 585 -4.32 -10.65 -6.51
C ASN A 585 -3.45 -11.90 -6.53
N VAL A 586 -2.83 -12.18 -7.66
CA VAL A 586 -1.85 -13.26 -7.81
C VAL A 586 -0.54 -12.65 -8.29
N ILE A 587 0.51 -12.83 -7.52
CA ILE A 587 1.86 -12.37 -7.86
C ILE A 587 2.71 -13.58 -8.21
N VAL A 588 3.33 -13.58 -9.38
CA VAL A 588 4.12 -14.69 -9.91
C VAL A 588 5.52 -14.21 -10.26
N ARG A 589 6.52 -14.94 -9.77
CA ARG A 589 7.95 -14.72 -9.96
C ARG A 589 8.61 -15.96 -10.57
N ASN A 590 9.73 -15.77 -11.24
CA ASN A 590 10.67 -16.85 -11.61
C ASN A 590 11.86 -16.91 -10.65
N THR A 591 12.17 -15.83 -9.93
CA THR A 591 13.25 -15.79 -8.93
C THR A 591 13.02 -14.71 -7.87
N TRP A 592 13.71 -14.84 -6.74
CA TRP A 592 13.79 -13.80 -5.72
C TRP A 592 14.88 -12.76 -5.97
N ASP A 593 15.77 -13.01 -6.94
CA ASP A 593 16.69 -11.98 -7.41
C ASP A 593 15.91 -10.91 -8.20
N ASN A 594 15.67 -9.76 -7.57
CA ASN A 594 14.92 -8.68 -8.20
C ASN A 594 15.53 -8.21 -9.53
N ALA A 595 16.86 -8.31 -9.72
CA ALA A 595 17.53 -7.83 -10.93
C ALA A 595 17.22 -8.69 -12.17
N THR A 596 16.91 -9.97 -11.98
CA THR A 596 16.62 -10.94 -13.05
C THR A 596 15.20 -11.51 -12.96
N ASN A 597 14.37 -10.98 -12.07
CA ASN A 597 12.99 -11.42 -11.90
C ASN A 597 12.06 -10.88 -12.99
N THR A 598 11.29 -11.77 -13.60
CA THR A 598 10.07 -11.45 -14.33
C THR A 598 8.89 -11.54 -13.37
N LEU A 599 8.29 -10.40 -13.09
CA LEU A 599 7.12 -10.27 -12.22
C LEU A 599 5.87 -10.18 -13.09
N LEU A 600 5.00 -11.19 -13.00
CA LEU A 600 3.63 -11.12 -13.49
C LEU A 600 2.71 -10.86 -12.29
N GLU A 601 1.86 -9.86 -12.42
CA GLU A 601 0.77 -9.64 -11.46
C GLU A 601 -0.56 -9.81 -12.21
N PHE A 602 -1.50 -10.54 -11.60
CA PHE A 602 -2.83 -10.81 -12.13
C PHE A 602 -3.86 -10.48 -11.07
N LYS A 603 -4.98 -9.86 -11.47
CA LYS A 603 -6.04 -9.47 -10.56
C LYS A 603 -7.41 -9.95 -11.02
N SER A 604 -8.13 -10.62 -10.12
CA SER A 604 -9.55 -10.96 -10.24
C SER A 604 -10.12 -11.12 -8.82
N ALA A 605 -10.61 -10.03 -8.23
CA ALA A 605 -11.17 -9.94 -6.89
C ALA A 605 -12.48 -10.72 -6.74
N SER A 606 -12.72 -11.24 -5.54
CA SER A 606 -13.98 -11.92 -5.21
C SER A 606 -15.15 -10.96 -4.98
N PHE A 607 -14.91 -9.65 -5.01
CA PHE A 607 -15.92 -8.61 -4.80
C PHE A 607 -15.48 -7.28 -5.43
N ILE A 608 -16.38 -6.28 -5.44
CA ILE A 608 -16.08 -4.91 -5.87
C ILE A 608 -16.68 -3.89 -4.90
N SER A 609 -15.95 -2.79 -4.61
CA SER A 609 -16.34 -1.82 -3.56
C SER A 609 -16.07 -0.35 -3.90
N GLU A 610 -15.93 -0.02 -5.20
CA GLU A 610 -15.62 1.33 -5.70
C GLU A 610 -14.46 2.01 -4.93
N ASN A 611 -14.46 3.34 -4.89
CA ASN A 611 -13.37 4.14 -4.33
C ASN A 611 -12.04 3.75 -5.02
N HIS A 612 -10.95 3.49 -4.30
CA HIS A 612 -9.65 3.14 -4.88
C HIS A 612 -9.58 1.71 -5.47
N HIS A 613 -10.69 0.94 -5.47
CA HIS A 613 -10.75 -0.41 -6.04
C HIS A 613 -11.23 -0.39 -7.49
N HIS A 614 -10.33 -0.45 -8.47
CA HIS A 614 -10.62 -0.31 -9.92
C HIS A 614 -11.49 -1.42 -10.56
N LEU A 615 -12.02 -1.13 -11.75
CA LEU A 615 -12.80 -2.01 -12.63
C LEU A 615 -11.88 -2.85 -13.54
N ASP A 616 -11.03 -3.65 -12.92
CA ASP A 616 -9.84 -4.26 -13.52
C ASP A 616 -9.83 -5.80 -13.36
N GLN A 617 -11.01 -6.41 -13.27
CA GLN A 617 -11.12 -7.85 -13.05
C GLN A 617 -10.59 -8.63 -14.26
N ASN A 618 -9.89 -9.73 -14.00
CA ASN A 618 -9.09 -10.50 -14.95
C ASN A 618 -7.95 -9.71 -15.64
N SER A 619 -7.53 -8.53 -15.17
CA SER A 619 -6.38 -7.82 -15.76
C SER A 619 -5.04 -8.39 -15.28
N PHE A 620 -3.95 -8.08 -15.99
CA PHE A 620 -2.59 -8.42 -15.58
C PHE A 620 -1.58 -7.33 -15.93
N SER A 621 -0.42 -7.35 -15.32
CA SER A 621 0.74 -6.50 -15.65
C SER A 621 2.02 -7.35 -15.69
N LEU A 622 3.03 -6.92 -16.46
CA LEU A 622 4.29 -7.66 -16.61
C LEU A 622 5.50 -6.73 -16.55
N TYR A 623 6.40 -7.05 -15.63
CA TYR A 623 7.68 -6.36 -15.43
C TYR A 623 8.84 -7.34 -15.63
N TYR A 624 9.87 -6.92 -16.35
CA TYR A 624 11.16 -7.61 -16.39
C TYR A 624 12.25 -6.58 -16.67
N LYS A 625 13.12 -6.33 -15.69
CA LYS A 625 14.14 -5.25 -15.68
C LYS A 625 13.60 -3.80 -15.81
N ALA A 626 12.41 -3.62 -16.37
CA ALA A 626 11.60 -2.40 -16.38
C ALA A 626 10.12 -2.80 -16.66
N PRO A 627 9.13 -1.91 -16.50
CA PRO A 627 7.75 -2.19 -16.92
C PRO A 627 7.65 -2.44 -18.43
N LEU A 628 6.90 -3.47 -18.84
CA LEU A 628 6.72 -3.83 -20.25
C LEU A 628 5.24 -3.78 -20.63
N LEU A 629 4.41 -4.56 -19.93
CA LEU A 629 2.96 -4.44 -19.98
C LEU A 629 2.48 -3.77 -18.69
N VAL A 630 1.79 -2.65 -18.85
CA VAL A 630 1.48 -1.74 -17.74
C VAL A 630 -0.01 -1.71 -17.43
N ASP A 631 -0.33 -1.23 -16.23
CA ASP A 631 -1.67 -0.75 -15.89
C ASP A 631 -1.69 0.76 -16.13
N SER A 632 -2.41 1.19 -17.17
CA SER A 632 -2.17 2.50 -17.78
C SER A 632 -2.90 3.65 -17.07
N GLY A 633 -2.41 4.87 -17.28
CA GLY A 633 -2.91 6.05 -16.59
C GLY A 633 -2.19 6.31 -15.28
N GLN A 634 -2.61 7.36 -14.58
CA GLN A 634 -1.96 7.81 -13.36
C GLN A 634 -3.00 8.44 -12.45
N TYR A 635 -2.93 8.13 -11.15
CA TYR A 635 -3.76 8.81 -10.16
C TYR A 635 -3.41 10.30 -10.13
N ASP A 636 -4.39 11.15 -10.46
CA ASP A 636 -4.24 12.61 -10.54
C ASP A 636 -5.03 13.37 -9.49
N ASP A 637 -6.24 12.91 -9.16
CA ASP A 637 -6.95 13.17 -7.92
C ASP A 637 -8.18 12.26 -7.88
N TYR A 638 -8.79 12.11 -6.71
CA TYR A 638 -10.09 11.47 -6.63
C TYR A 638 -11.10 12.26 -7.46
N ASN A 639 -11.98 11.56 -8.17
CA ASN A 639 -13.14 12.17 -8.80
C ASN A 639 -12.85 13.11 -10.00
N THR A 640 -11.63 13.14 -10.54
CA THR A 640 -11.28 13.90 -11.77
C THR A 640 -11.90 13.28 -13.02
N THR A 641 -11.80 13.98 -14.15
CA THR A 641 -12.20 13.42 -15.44
C THR A 641 -11.34 12.21 -15.83
N HIS A 642 -10.03 12.23 -15.59
CA HIS A 642 -9.14 11.10 -15.88
C HIS A 642 -9.49 9.89 -15.02
N TRP A 643 -9.58 10.10 -13.70
CA TRP A 643 -9.94 9.06 -12.74
C TRP A 643 -11.25 8.35 -13.11
N ARG A 644 -12.32 9.12 -13.38
CA ARG A 644 -13.65 8.57 -13.70
C ARG A 644 -13.76 7.90 -15.07
N ASN A 645 -13.05 8.41 -16.08
CA ASN A 645 -13.30 8.07 -17.48
C ASN A 645 -12.23 7.21 -18.13
N TYR A 646 -11.07 7.07 -17.50
CA TYR A 646 -9.98 6.25 -18.01
C TYR A 646 -9.39 5.39 -16.90
N TYR A 647 -8.78 6.01 -15.89
CA TYR A 647 -7.84 5.34 -14.99
C TYR A 647 -8.46 4.16 -14.23
N GLN A 648 -9.59 4.35 -13.56
CA GLN A 648 -10.24 3.26 -12.83
C GLN A 648 -11.05 2.29 -13.72
N ARG A 649 -11.09 2.53 -15.04
CA ARG A 649 -11.99 1.87 -16.00
C ARG A 649 -11.28 0.75 -16.73
N THR A 650 -12.01 -0.30 -17.13
CA THR A 650 -11.41 -1.51 -17.73
C THR A 650 -10.53 -1.23 -18.95
N ILE A 651 -10.85 -0.19 -19.75
CA ILE A 651 -10.03 0.22 -20.91
C ILE A 651 -8.59 0.61 -20.55
N ALA A 652 -8.29 1.01 -19.32
CA ALA A 652 -6.93 1.33 -18.86
C ALA A 652 -6.09 0.07 -18.54
N HIS A 653 -6.69 -1.11 -18.55
CA HIS A 653 -6.08 -2.34 -18.04
C HIS A 653 -5.87 -3.36 -19.17
N ASN A 654 -4.93 -4.29 -18.98
CA ASN A 654 -4.73 -5.44 -19.89
C ASN A 654 -5.87 -6.46 -19.70
N ALA A 655 -7.07 -6.12 -20.16
CA ALA A 655 -8.32 -6.83 -19.92
C ALA A 655 -9.09 -7.05 -21.23
N ILE A 656 -10.35 -7.50 -21.12
CA ILE A 656 -11.27 -7.62 -22.24
C ILE A 656 -12.27 -6.45 -22.19
N VAL A 657 -12.52 -5.82 -23.32
CA VAL A 657 -13.64 -4.88 -23.49
C VAL A 657 -14.58 -5.40 -24.58
N LEU A 658 -15.84 -5.05 -24.46
CA LEU A 658 -16.90 -5.39 -25.40
C LEU A 658 -17.16 -4.22 -26.35
N ASP A 659 -17.74 -4.52 -27.50
CA ASP A 659 -18.16 -3.50 -28.45
C ASP A 659 -19.02 -2.44 -27.76
N ASP A 660 -18.56 -1.19 -27.83
CA ASP A 660 -19.07 0.00 -27.15
C ASP A 660 -19.99 0.85 -28.05
N THR A 661 -20.22 0.41 -29.29
CA THR A 661 -21.02 1.15 -30.30
C THR A 661 -22.52 1.03 -30.07
N ASN A 662 -22.98 -0.05 -29.43
CA ASN A 662 -24.40 -0.33 -29.31
C ASN A 662 -25.02 0.37 -28.08
N LYS A 663 -25.75 1.45 -28.33
CA LYS A 663 -26.43 2.25 -27.30
C LYS A 663 -27.49 1.48 -26.50
N ASP A 664 -28.03 0.38 -27.03
CA ASP A 664 -29.01 -0.43 -26.32
C ASP A 664 -28.40 -1.17 -25.13
N TYR A 665 -27.08 -1.39 -25.15
CA TYR A 665 -26.37 -2.10 -24.08
C TYR A 665 -25.72 -1.17 -23.05
N TYR A 666 -25.46 0.07 -23.43
CA TYR A 666 -24.91 1.10 -22.54
C TYR A 666 -25.95 2.19 -22.30
N LYS A 667 -27.22 1.80 -22.06
CA LYS A 667 -28.29 2.74 -21.72
C LYS A 667 -27.82 3.58 -20.54
N GLN A 668 -27.53 4.83 -20.87
CA GLN A 668 -26.70 5.73 -20.12
C GLN A 668 -27.52 6.33 -18.99
N ASP A 669 -27.69 5.57 -17.92
CA ASP A 669 -28.13 6.14 -16.66
C ASP A 669 -26.89 6.53 -15.86
N TYR A 670 -26.59 7.83 -16.00
CA TYR A 670 -26.07 8.77 -15.01
C TYR A 670 -25.88 8.26 -13.57
N TYR A 671 -25.01 8.98 -12.84
CA TYR A 671 -24.90 9.13 -11.38
C TYR A 671 -23.57 8.66 -10.77
N TYR A 672 -22.48 9.26 -11.24
CA TYR A 672 -21.55 9.82 -10.26
C TYR A 672 -21.73 11.34 -10.27
N ASP A 673 -22.51 11.87 -9.32
CA ASP A 673 -22.63 13.33 -9.10
C ASP A 673 -23.04 14.13 -10.36
N ASN A 674 -24.04 13.66 -11.11
CA ASN A 674 -24.53 14.29 -12.36
C ASN A 674 -23.51 14.49 -13.50
N LYS A 675 -22.36 13.80 -13.48
CA LYS A 675 -21.32 13.93 -14.52
C LYS A 675 -21.23 12.71 -15.45
N TYR A 676 -20.78 12.94 -16.68
CA TYR A 676 -20.66 11.91 -17.71
C TYR A 676 -19.55 10.90 -17.42
N THR A 677 -19.83 9.62 -17.67
CA THR A 677 -18.86 8.53 -17.73
C THR A 677 -18.62 8.09 -19.18
N SER A 678 -17.38 7.77 -19.51
CA SER A 678 -16.96 7.26 -20.82
C SER A 678 -17.59 5.90 -21.14
N ARG A 679 -17.78 5.62 -22.43
CA ARG A 679 -18.14 4.30 -22.93
C ARG A 679 -16.85 3.56 -23.28
N ASP A 680 -16.42 2.72 -22.35
CA ASP A 680 -15.14 2.02 -22.44
C ASP A 680 -15.29 0.54 -22.84
N GLY A 681 -16.53 0.07 -22.98
CA GLY A 681 -16.84 -1.35 -23.24
C GLY A 681 -16.56 -2.28 -22.05
N GLY A 682 -16.27 -1.70 -20.88
CA GLY A 682 -15.72 -2.39 -19.73
C GLY A 682 -16.74 -2.88 -18.70
N GLN A 683 -16.20 -3.14 -17.51
CA GLN A 683 -16.89 -3.53 -16.28
C GLN A 683 -17.49 -2.29 -15.60
N TRP A 684 -18.39 -2.49 -14.62
CA TRP A 684 -19.11 -1.38 -13.97
C TRP A 684 -19.42 -1.65 -12.48
N TYR A 685 -19.33 -0.60 -11.65
CA TYR A 685 -19.69 -0.67 -10.22
C TYR A 685 -21.20 -0.79 -10.04
N ALA A 686 -21.98 0.13 -10.60
CA ALA A 686 -23.43 0.19 -10.50
C ALA A 686 -24.04 0.92 -11.70
N ASN A 687 -25.29 0.61 -12.03
CA ASN A 687 -26.17 1.47 -12.83
C ASN A 687 -27.58 1.35 -12.24
N LYS A 688 -28.56 2.17 -12.65
CA LYS A 688 -29.96 2.09 -12.13
C LYS A 688 -30.62 0.70 -12.25
N LEU A 689 -30.02 -0.20 -13.02
CA LEU A 689 -30.52 -1.53 -13.38
C LEU A 689 -29.76 -2.65 -12.63
N VAL A 690 -28.60 -2.35 -12.03
CA VAL A 690 -27.71 -3.29 -11.33
C VAL A 690 -27.67 -2.97 -9.84
N LYS A 691 -28.04 -3.94 -9.00
CA LYS A 691 -28.11 -3.79 -7.53
C LYS A 691 -26.75 -3.90 -6.84
N ARG A 692 -25.72 -3.22 -7.34
CA ARG A 692 -24.42 -3.14 -6.65
C ARG A 692 -24.28 -1.79 -5.98
N ALA A 693 -23.85 -1.81 -4.72
CA ALA A 693 -23.60 -0.58 -3.99
C ALA A 693 -22.17 -0.07 -4.28
N THR A 694 -22.03 1.24 -4.49
CA THR A 694 -20.76 1.97 -4.57
C THR A 694 -19.95 1.84 -3.28
N TYR A 695 -20.63 1.90 -2.14
CA TYR A 695 -20.06 1.63 -0.82
C TYR A 695 -20.83 0.45 -0.21
N PRO A 696 -20.46 -0.80 -0.53
CA PRO A 696 -21.18 -1.97 -0.04
C PRO A 696 -20.86 -2.24 1.43
N THR A 697 -21.81 -2.84 2.14
CA THR A 697 -21.56 -3.38 3.49
C THR A 697 -20.70 -4.65 3.41
N ILE A 698 -20.26 -5.15 4.57
CA ILE A 698 -19.60 -6.45 4.69
C ILE A 698 -20.50 -7.56 4.13
N GLU A 699 -21.78 -7.52 4.43
CA GLU A 699 -22.77 -8.51 4.01
C GLU A 699 -22.96 -8.51 2.49
N GLU A 700 -22.94 -7.34 1.85
CA GLU A 700 -23.11 -7.21 0.40
C GLU A 700 -21.86 -7.58 -0.40
N ALA A 701 -20.67 -7.35 0.14
CA ALA A 701 -19.41 -7.55 -0.57
C ALA A 701 -18.63 -8.81 -0.19
N LEU A 702 -18.74 -9.30 1.05
CA LEU A 702 -17.81 -10.30 1.59
C LEU A 702 -18.50 -11.57 2.08
N LEU A 703 -19.83 -11.57 2.22
CA LEU A 703 -20.60 -12.74 2.67
C LEU A 703 -21.36 -13.42 1.53
N PRO A 704 -21.57 -14.75 1.60
CA PRO A 704 -22.28 -15.49 0.55
C PRO A 704 -23.65 -14.91 0.21
N GLY A 705 -23.91 -14.72 -1.09
CA GLY A 705 -25.17 -14.14 -1.58
C GLY A 705 -25.19 -12.61 -1.67
N GLY A 706 -24.13 -11.94 -1.23
CA GLY A 706 -23.97 -10.50 -1.37
C GLY A 706 -24.00 -10.03 -2.83
N SER A 707 -24.59 -8.86 -3.07
CA SER A 707 -24.82 -8.33 -4.43
C SER A 707 -23.55 -7.80 -5.12
N ASN A 708 -22.52 -7.49 -4.34
CA ASN A 708 -21.21 -7.03 -4.82
C ASN A 708 -20.20 -8.17 -5.00
N LEU A 709 -20.58 -9.42 -4.70
CA LEU A 709 -19.73 -10.59 -4.96
C LEU A 709 -19.49 -10.81 -6.45
N LEU A 710 -18.25 -11.13 -6.77
CA LEU A 710 -17.75 -11.57 -8.08
C LEU A 710 -17.31 -13.04 -8.00
N HIS A 711 -16.81 -13.61 -9.10
CA HIS A 711 -16.18 -14.95 -9.01
C HIS A 711 -14.72 -14.88 -8.59
N GLY A 712 -13.99 -13.87 -9.06
CA GLY A 712 -12.57 -13.69 -8.81
C GLY A 712 -11.69 -14.79 -9.41
N VAL A 713 -10.56 -15.05 -8.75
CA VAL A 713 -9.64 -16.15 -9.08
C VAL A 713 -10.33 -17.50 -8.81
N THR A 714 -10.50 -18.28 -9.87
CA THR A 714 -11.18 -19.59 -9.83
C THR A 714 -10.20 -20.76 -9.74
N GLY A 715 -8.91 -20.56 -10.03
CA GLY A 715 -7.86 -21.57 -9.87
C GLY A 715 -6.48 -20.93 -9.71
N PHE A 716 -5.65 -21.50 -8.84
CA PHE A 716 -4.26 -21.09 -8.64
C PHE A 716 -3.41 -22.29 -8.26
N GLU A 717 -2.40 -22.61 -9.08
CA GLU A 717 -1.48 -23.72 -8.86
C GLU A 717 -0.04 -23.31 -9.18
N ASP A 718 0.88 -23.57 -8.25
CA ASP A 718 2.31 -23.51 -8.49
C ASP A 718 2.84 -24.94 -8.63
N GLY A 719 3.16 -25.34 -9.86
CA GLY A 719 3.67 -26.66 -10.22
C GLY A 719 5.20 -26.77 -10.19
N GLY A 720 5.91 -25.72 -9.76
CA GLY A 720 7.37 -25.65 -9.80
C GLY A 720 7.90 -25.17 -11.15
N ASP A 721 7.70 -25.91 -12.23
CA ASP A 721 8.09 -25.50 -13.60
C ASP A 721 7.04 -24.62 -14.30
N TYR A 722 5.82 -24.53 -13.76
CA TYR A 722 4.80 -23.58 -14.18
C TYR A 722 4.04 -22.99 -13.01
N VAL A 723 3.32 -21.90 -13.29
CA VAL A 723 2.21 -21.41 -12.49
C VAL A 723 0.98 -21.30 -13.37
N TYR A 724 -0.13 -21.89 -12.93
CA TYR A 724 -1.43 -21.77 -13.55
C TYR A 724 -2.33 -20.87 -12.72
N VAL A 725 -2.92 -19.88 -13.37
CA VAL A 725 -3.89 -18.96 -12.76
C VAL A 725 -5.12 -18.90 -13.65
N ALA A 726 -6.30 -19.04 -13.05
CA ALA A 726 -7.57 -18.84 -13.74
C ALA A 726 -8.45 -17.85 -12.99
N GLY A 727 -9.12 -16.97 -13.73
CA GLY A 727 -10.09 -16.02 -13.18
C GLY A 727 -11.35 -15.93 -14.01
N ASN A 728 -12.46 -15.58 -13.35
CA ASN A 728 -13.76 -15.42 -13.98
C ASN A 728 -14.33 -14.02 -13.68
N ALA A 729 -14.23 -13.12 -14.65
CA ALA A 729 -14.73 -11.76 -14.53
C ALA A 729 -16.19 -11.61 -14.99
N SER A 730 -16.93 -12.69 -15.25
CA SER A 730 -18.26 -12.62 -15.90
C SER A 730 -19.24 -11.73 -15.14
N LYS A 731 -19.23 -11.83 -13.81
CA LYS A 731 -20.04 -10.95 -12.94
C LYS A 731 -19.60 -9.50 -12.98
N ALA A 732 -18.35 -9.17 -13.29
CA ALA A 732 -17.90 -7.78 -13.36
C ALA A 732 -18.60 -6.99 -14.49
N TYR A 733 -19.16 -7.68 -15.49
CA TYR A 733 -19.92 -7.07 -16.59
C TYR A 733 -21.43 -7.09 -16.25
N PRO A 734 -22.09 -5.92 -16.25
CA PRO A 734 -23.44 -5.76 -15.72
C PRO A 734 -24.55 -6.36 -16.61
N SER A 735 -25.75 -6.47 -16.00
CA SER A 735 -27.00 -6.69 -16.73
C SER A 735 -27.37 -5.47 -17.59
N LEU A 736 -28.07 -5.73 -18.69
CA LEU A 736 -28.59 -4.76 -19.64
C LEU A 736 -29.89 -4.08 -19.14
N ASP A 737 -30.64 -4.76 -18.27
CA ASP A 737 -31.89 -4.27 -17.70
C ASP A 737 -32.24 -4.95 -16.36
N SER A 738 -33.35 -4.52 -15.76
CA SER A 738 -33.89 -5.07 -14.50
C SER A 738 -34.46 -6.50 -14.64
N SER A 739 -34.44 -7.08 -15.84
CA SER A 739 -34.89 -8.45 -16.12
C SER A 739 -33.71 -9.44 -16.23
N ASP A 740 -32.53 -9.08 -15.71
CA ASP A 740 -31.32 -9.90 -15.70
C ASP A 740 -30.89 -10.37 -17.10
N LYS A 741 -31.06 -9.53 -18.12
CA LYS A 741 -30.53 -9.80 -19.46
C LYS A 741 -29.06 -9.43 -19.53
N TYR A 742 -28.19 -10.43 -19.56
CA TYR A 742 -26.75 -10.18 -19.63
C TYR A 742 -26.21 -10.13 -21.06
N ILE A 743 -25.22 -9.27 -21.28
CA ILE A 743 -24.42 -9.22 -22.51
C ILE A 743 -23.32 -10.29 -22.56
N VAL A 744 -22.98 -10.82 -21.38
CA VAL A 744 -21.97 -11.85 -21.13
C VAL A 744 -22.61 -12.98 -20.35
N ASP A 745 -22.31 -14.24 -20.70
CA ASP A 745 -22.72 -15.39 -19.90
C ASP A 745 -22.19 -15.24 -18.47
N GLN A 746 -23.08 -15.16 -17.49
CA GLN A 746 -22.67 -14.85 -16.11
C GLN A 746 -21.83 -15.95 -15.47
N ASN A 747 -21.82 -17.20 -15.95
CA ASN A 747 -21.04 -18.27 -15.35
C ASN A 747 -19.71 -18.51 -16.08
N ALA A 748 -19.66 -18.27 -17.40
CA ALA A 748 -18.51 -18.64 -18.23
C ALA A 748 -18.22 -17.63 -19.35
N GLY A 749 -18.65 -16.38 -19.21
CA GLY A 749 -18.57 -15.39 -20.27
C GLY A 749 -17.27 -14.61 -20.33
N MET A 750 -16.51 -14.52 -19.25
CA MET A 750 -15.20 -13.85 -19.21
C MET A 750 -14.21 -14.70 -18.42
N GLN A 751 -13.72 -15.77 -19.03
CA GLN A 751 -12.74 -16.67 -18.42
C GLN A 751 -11.34 -16.35 -18.94
N ARG A 752 -10.38 -16.19 -18.03
CA ARG A 752 -8.96 -16.03 -18.35
C ARG A 752 -8.16 -17.14 -17.70
N SER A 753 -7.27 -17.76 -18.47
CA SER A 753 -6.30 -18.75 -18.02
C SER A 753 -4.90 -18.26 -18.37
N ILE A 754 -4.04 -18.12 -17.38
CA ILE A 754 -2.63 -17.77 -17.55
C ILE A 754 -1.78 -18.98 -17.16
N VAL A 755 -0.88 -19.38 -18.05
CA VAL A 755 0.17 -20.38 -17.77
C VAL A 755 1.51 -19.67 -17.88
N TYR A 756 2.13 -19.42 -16.73
CA TYR A 756 3.47 -18.88 -16.62
C TYR A 756 4.46 -20.05 -16.59
N LEU A 757 5.25 -20.22 -17.64
CA LEU A 757 6.21 -21.31 -17.76
C LEU A 757 7.58 -20.83 -17.29
N ARG A 758 8.00 -21.31 -16.12
CA ARG A 758 9.39 -21.15 -15.68
C ARG A 758 10.24 -21.99 -16.64
N ARG A 759 11.39 -21.47 -17.07
CA ARG A 759 12.34 -22.23 -17.90
C ARG A 759 13.48 -22.71 -17.01
N PRO A 760 13.33 -23.85 -16.31
CA PRO A 760 14.43 -24.41 -15.54
C PRO A 760 15.47 -24.97 -16.53
N ASP A 761 16.51 -24.19 -16.86
CA ASP A 761 17.78 -24.81 -17.20
C ASP A 761 18.65 -24.77 -15.92
N SER A 762 19.14 -25.94 -15.54
CA SER A 762 20.14 -26.16 -14.50
C SER A 762 21.52 -25.55 -14.82
N ARG A 763 21.66 -24.89 -15.97
CA ARG A 763 22.85 -24.13 -16.35
C ARG A 763 22.60 -22.65 -16.04
N LEU A 764 23.42 -22.16 -15.12
CA LEU A 764 23.56 -20.76 -14.72
C LEU A 764 23.55 -19.84 -15.96
N ASP A 765 22.38 -19.30 -16.28
CA ASP A 765 22.03 -18.08 -17.05
C ASP A 765 20.49 -18.10 -17.19
N VAL A 766 19.76 -17.47 -16.26
CA VAL A 766 18.30 -17.59 -16.10
C VAL A 766 17.57 -17.21 -17.40
N THR A 767 17.13 -18.20 -18.18
CA THR A 767 16.32 -17.93 -19.37
C THR A 767 14.97 -17.35 -18.91
N PRO A 768 14.58 -16.15 -19.37
CA PRO A 768 13.33 -15.55 -18.93
C PRO A 768 12.12 -16.43 -19.29
N PRO A 769 11.03 -16.36 -18.51
CA PRO A 769 9.85 -17.21 -18.67
C PRO A 769 9.09 -16.92 -19.97
N LEU A 770 8.25 -17.88 -20.36
CA LEU A 770 7.20 -17.67 -21.37
C LEU A 770 5.85 -17.63 -20.67
N VAL A 771 5.02 -16.65 -20.97
CA VAL A 771 3.66 -16.56 -20.40
C VAL A 771 2.62 -16.76 -21.50
N LEU A 772 1.72 -17.73 -21.32
CA LEU A 772 0.56 -17.92 -22.18
C LEU A 772 -0.66 -17.28 -21.51
N VAL A 773 -1.35 -16.39 -22.21
CA VAL A 773 -2.60 -15.77 -21.74
C VAL A 773 -3.72 -16.18 -22.68
N PHE A 774 -4.65 -17.00 -22.19
CA PHE A 774 -5.79 -17.51 -22.92
C PHE A 774 -7.10 -16.95 -22.35
N ASP A 775 -7.93 -16.38 -23.21
CA ASP A 775 -9.27 -15.91 -22.88
C ASP A 775 -10.33 -16.73 -23.64
N SER A 776 -11.35 -17.18 -22.91
CA SER A 776 -12.61 -17.67 -23.48
C SER A 776 -13.71 -16.67 -23.14
N VAL A 777 -14.22 -16.00 -24.17
CA VAL A 777 -15.20 -14.92 -24.03
C VAL A 777 -16.51 -15.32 -24.66
N ARG A 778 -17.57 -15.46 -23.87
CA ARG A 778 -18.94 -15.76 -24.33
C ARG A 778 -19.84 -14.55 -24.15
N SER A 779 -20.06 -13.83 -25.24
CA SER A 779 -20.76 -12.54 -25.26
C SER A 779 -21.71 -12.43 -26.45
N LYS A 780 -22.72 -11.55 -26.34
CA LYS A 780 -23.65 -11.25 -27.44
C LYS A 780 -23.07 -10.29 -28.47
N VAL A 781 -22.02 -9.57 -28.08
CA VAL A 781 -21.30 -8.60 -28.91
C VAL A 781 -19.84 -9.01 -29.10
N LYS A 782 -19.17 -8.36 -30.05
CA LYS A 782 -17.74 -8.55 -30.30
C LYS A 782 -16.91 -8.15 -29.07
N ALA A 783 -15.82 -8.88 -28.83
CA ALA A 783 -14.88 -8.61 -27.76
C ALA A 783 -13.53 -8.18 -28.34
N THR A 784 -12.78 -7.42 -27.55
CA THR A 784 -11.44 -6.92 -27.87
C THR A 784 -10.53 -7.17 -26.67
N SER A 785 -9.38 -7.79 -26.91
CA SER A 785 -8.33 -7.99 -25.92
C SER A 785 -7.34 -6.82 -25.95
N LEU A 786 -7.06 -6.26 -24.78
CA LEU A 786 -6.20 -5.09 -24.62
C LEU A 786 -4.81 -5.48 -24.11
N LEU A 787 -3.78 -4.89 -24.69
CA LEU A 787 -2.40 -4.93 -24.18
C LEU A 787 -1.77 -3.54 -24.21
N HIS A 788 -1.73 -2.90 -23.04
CA HIS A 788 -1.05 -1.64 -22.76
C HIS A 788 0.45 -1.85 -22.62
N THR A 789 1.18 -0.92 -23.21
CA THR A 789 2.63 -0.97 -23.38
C THR A 789 3.22 0.37 -22.97
N VAL A 790 4.38 0.32 -22.34
CA VAL A 790 5.10 1.51 -21.86
C VAL A 790 5.52 2.45 -23.01
N GLY A 791 5.76 1.91 -24.20
CA GLY A 791 6.15 2.62 -25.41
C GLY A 791 5.55 1.97 -26.65
N GLN A 792 5.68 2.61 -27.81
CA GLN A 792 5.10 2.08 -29.05
C GLN A 792 5.76 0.73 -29.39
N PRO A 793 4.98 -0.35 -29.56
CA PRO A 793 5.55 -1.64 -29.95
C PRO A 793 6.02 -1.60 -31.41
N ALA A 794 7.15 -2.24 -31.69
CA ALA A 794 7.52 -2.58 -33.06
C ALA A 794 6.64 -3.75 -33.54
N ALA A 795 6.18 -3.73 -34.79
CA ALA A 795 5.27 -4.73 -35.35
C ALA A 795 5.83 -5.37 -36.63
N ASP A 796 5.38 -6.59 -36.93
CA ASP A 796 5.76 -7.38 -38.11
C ASP A 796 5.03 -6.96 -39.39
N ALA A 797 4.06 -6.05 -39.25
CA ALA A 797 3.33 -5.45 -40.34
C ALA A 797 3.25 -3.92 -40.18
N GLY A 798 3.14 -3.22 -41.31
CA GLY A 798 2.87 -1.79 -41.31
C GLY A 798 1.46 -1.46 -40.76
N ALA A 799 1.32 -0.26 -40.20
CA ALA A 799 0.06 0.26 -39.71
C ALA A 799 -0.47 1.39 -40.59
N THR A 800 -1.75 1.34 -40.93
CA THR A 800 -2.49 2.44 -41.55
C THR A 800 -2.99 3.37 -40.47
N ARG A 801 -2.69 4.67 -40.61
CA ARG A 801 -3.15 5.70 -39.69
C ARG A 801 -4.65 5.98 -39.89
N LEU A 802 -5.42 5.93 -38.82
CA LEU A 802 -6.86 6.25 -38.79
C LEU A 802 -7.15 7.66 -38.23
N GLY A 803 -6.14 8.32 -37.66
CA GLY A 803 -6.24 9.66 -37.08
C GLY A 803 -6.56 9.66 -35.57
N ALA A 804 -6.28 10.77 -34.90
CA ALA A 804 -6.44 10.95 -33.45
C ALA A 804 -5.71 9.88 -32.61
N GLY A 805 -4.45 9.56 -32.98
CA GLY A 805 -3.64 8.57 -32.27
C GLY A 805 -4.07 7.12 -32.48
N ARG A 806 -4.91 6.84 -33.48
CA ARG A 806 -5.40 5.50 -33.82
C ARG A 806 -4.80 4.98 -35.11
N TYR A 807 -4.48 3.70 -35.11
CA TYR A 807 -3.80 2.98 -36.17
C TYR A 807 -4.38 1.58 -36.33
N GLN A 808 -4.30 1.03 -37.54
CA GLN A 808 -4.75 -0.32 -37.87
C GLN A 808 -3.62 -1.07 -38.57
N TYR A 809 -3.19 -2.19 -38.00
CA TYR A 809 -2.20 -3.05 -38.66
C TYR A 809 -2.82 -3.82 -39.83
N GLY A 810 -1.99 -4.13 -40.83
CA GLY A 810 -2.35 -5.02 -41.94
C GLY A 810 -2.82 -6.40 -41.47
N SER A 811 -3.58 -7.11 -42.31
CA SER A 811 -4.07 -8.44 -42.01
C SER A 811 -2.92 -9.40 -41.67
N GLY A 812 -3.10 -10.20 -40.62
CA GLY A 812 -2.13 -11.19 -40.19
C GLY A 812 -1.01 -10.71 -39.27
N ALA A 813 -0.93 -9.40 -38.96
CA ALA A 813 -0.02 -8.87 -37.94
C ALA A 813 -0.12 -9.71 -36.65
N GLY A 814 1.02 -10.19 -36.15
CA GLY A 814 1.03 -11.22 -35.11
C GLY A 814 2.16 -11.13 -34.11
N LEU A 815 3.18 -10.33 -34.40
CA LEU A 815 4.33 -10.15 -33.53
C LEU A 815 4.50 -8.67 -33.16
N PHE A 816 4.56 -8.39 -31.86
CA PHE A 816 4.74 -7.05 -31.34
C PHE A 816 5.85 -7.03 -30.29
N THR A 817 6.94 -6.31 -30.54
CA THR A 817 8.08 -6.21 -29.62
C THR A 817 8.06 -4.88 -28.86
N VAL A 818 8.07 -4.97 -27.53
CA VAL A 818 8.18 -3.85 -26.59
C VAL A 818 9.58 -3.91 -25.97
N ARG A 819 10.31 -2.79 -26.00
CA ARG A 819 11.64 -2.65 -25.36
C ARG A 819 11.58 -1.52 -24.34
N ASN A 820 12.07 -1.76 -23.14
CA ASN A 820 12.17 -0.74 -22.10
C ASN A 820 13.32 -1.05 -21.13
N GLY A 821 14.25 -0.11 -20.97
CA GLY A 821 15.46 -0.32 -20.17
C GLY A 821 16.21 -1.60 -20.61
N GLY A 822 16.55 -2.45 -19.63
CA GLY A 822 17.19 -3.74 -19.90
C GLY A 822 16.24 -4.87 -20.33
N GLY A 823 14.93 -4.62 -20.36
CA GLY A 823 13.90 -5.63 -20.62
C GLY A 823 13.29 -5.55 -22.01
N MET A 824 12.85 -6.71 -22.51
CA MET A 824 12.11 -6.84 -23.76
C MET A 824 10.99 -7.88 -23.62
N LEU A 825 9.88 -7.61 -24.30
CA LEU A 825 8.77 -8.53 -24.47
C LEU A 825 8.43 -8.62 -25.96
N THR A 826 8.30 -9.82 -26.50
CA THR A 826 7.64 -10.04 -27.79
C THR A 826 6.32 -10.75 -27.59
N VAL A 827 5.23 -10.06 -27.91
CA VAL A 827 3.88 -10.60 -27.91
C VAL A 827 3.67 -11.33 -29.24
N GLN A 828 3.42 -12.62 -29.18
CA GLN A 828 2.98 -13.44 -30.31
C GLN A 828 1.49 -13.74 -30.16
N THR A 829 0.66 -13.09 -30.96
CA THR A 829 -0.78 -13.36 -31.00
C THR A 829 -1.04 -14.64 -31.80
N LEU A 830 -1.62 -15.64 -31.15
CA LEU A 830 -1.97 -16.94 -31.74
C LEU A 830 -3.46 -16.99 -32.10
N LEU A 831 -4.33 -16.55 -31.18
CA LEU A 831 -5.77 -16.40 -31.41
C LEU A 831 -6.21 -14.94 -31.20
N PRO A 832 -7.09 -14.39 -32.06
CA PRO A 832 -7.71 -15.03 -33.23
C PRO A 832 -6.70 -15.45 -34.30
N LYS A 833 -7.07 -16.42 -35.14
CA LYS A 833 -6.17 -16.95 -36.18
C LYS A 833 -5.81 -15.83 -37.17
N SER A 834 -4.61 -15.91 -37.76
CA SER A 834 -4.07 -14.89 -38.67
C SER A 834 -5.05 -14.42 -39.76
N ALA A 835 -5.90 -15.31 -40.27
CA ALA A 835 -6.86 -14.98 -41.34
C ALA A 835 -8.02 -14.05 -40.91
N THR A 836 -8.36 -14.03 -39.62
CA THR A 836 -9.50 -13.26 -39.09
C THR A 836 -9.07 -12.27 -37.99
N ARG A 837 -7.78 -12.20 -37.70
CA ARG A 837 -7.23 -11.29 -36.71
C ARG A 837 -7.23 -9.86 -37.23
N SER A 838 -7.77 -8.95 -36.42
CA SER A 838 -7.62 -7.51 -36.58
C SER A 838 -6.93 -6.92 -35.36
N VAL A 839 -5.89 -6.11 -35.57
CA VAL A 839 -5.15 -5.45 -34.50
C VAL A 839 -5.13 -3.94 -34.72
N GLY A 840 -5.76 -3.22 -33.80
CA GLY A 840 -5.63 -1.77 -33.68
C GLY A 840 -4.47 -1.40 -32.75
N LEU A 841 -3.95 -0.18 -32.93
CA LEU A 841 -3.02 0.46 -32.00
C LEU A 841 -3.56 1.85 -31.66
N VAL A 842 -3.66 2.16 -30.37
CA VAL A 842 -4.18 3.43 -29.88
C VAL A 842 -3.22 4.02 -28.86
N GLY A 843 -2.92 5.31 -28.98
CA GLY A 843 -2.09 6.01 -28.02
C GLY A 843 -1.21 7.09 -28.65
N GLY A 844 -0.06 7.30 -28.04
CA GLY A 844 0.97 8.21 -28.52
C GLY A 844 0.91 9.60 -27.91
N GLN A 845 2.09 10.21 -27.80
CA GLN A 845 2.28 11.56 -27.34
C GLN A 845 3.34 12.24 -28.21
N GLY A 846 3.14 13.52 -28.52
CA GLY A 846 4.10 14.37 -29.22
C GLY A 846 4.05 14.34 -30.75
N ASN A 847 3.20 13.52 -31.38
CA ASN A 847 3.06 13.54 -32.83
C ASN A 847 2.05 14.63 -33.27
N PRO A 848 2.50 15.75 -33.89
CA PRO A 848 1.61 16.85 -34.26
C PRO A 848 0.58 16.46 -35.33
N ASN A 849 0.79 15.35 -36.04
CA ASN A 849 -0.21 14.84 -36.97
C ASN A 849 -1.36 14.13 -36.23
N ASP A 850 -1.11 13.58 -35.04
CA ASP A 850 -2.08 12.88 -34.20
C ASP A 850 -2.61 13.78 -33.09
N VAL A 851 -3.43 14.75 -33.48
CA VAL A 851 -4.17 15.57 -32.53
C VAL A 851 -5.51 14.90 -32.21
N CYS A 852 -5.87 14.81 -30.94
CA CYS A 852 -7.15 14.29 -30.48
C CYS A 852 -7.83 15.27 -29.53
N LYS A 853 -9.16 15.17 -29.46
CA LYS A 853 -10.00 15.94 -28.55
C LYS A 853 -9.61 15.69 -27.11
N GLN A 854 -9.58 16.75 -26.32
CA GLN A 854 -9.16 16.69 -24.92
C GLN A 854 -10.33 17.05 -24.01
N TYR A 855 -10.55 16.25 -22.96
CA TYR A 855 -11.54 16.55 -21.93
C TYR A 855 -10.91 16.41 -20.54
N LYS A 856 -10.73 17.54 -19.87
CA LYS A 856 -10.04 17.60 -18.58
C LYS A 856 -10.75 18.51 -17.58
N ARG A 857 -10.48 18.29 -16.30
CA ARG A 857 -10.84 19.24 -15.25
C ARG A 857 -9.94 20.47 -15.35
N THR A 858 -10.54 21.64 -15.44
CA THR A 858 -9.84 22.94 -15.53
C THR A 858 -10.35 23.89 -14.47
N LYS A 859 -9.51 24.83 -14.05
CA LYS A 859 -9.90 25.88 -13.12
C LYS A 859 -10.38 27.10 -13.89
N VAL A 860 -11.59 27.56 -13.59
CA VAL A 860 -12.18 28.80 -14.11
C VAL A 860 -12.53 29.69 -12.92
N GLY A 861 -11.76 30.77 -12.73
CA GLY A 861 -11.82 31.55 -11.50
C GLY A 861 -11.38 30.71 -10.29
N ASN A 862 -12.27 30.55 -9.31
CA ASN A 862 -12.03 29.72 -8.11
C ASN A 862 -12.72 28.35 -8.18
N GLU A 863 -13.37 28.01 -9.28
CA GLU A 863 -14.12 26.76 -9.44
C GLU A 863 -13.45 25.80 -10.41
N TYR A 864 -13.58 24.51 -10.13
CA TYR A 864 -13.16 23.45 -11.04
C TYR A 864 -14.33 23.02 -11.92
N VAL A 865 -14.14 23.12 -13.24
CA VAL A 865 -15.12 22.70 -14.25
C VAL A 865 -14.51 21.65 -15.16
N ASP A 866 -15.30 20.63 -15.46
CA ASP A 866 -14.94 19.57 -16.41
C ASP A 866 -15.39 20.03 -17.80
N ALA A 867 -14.46 20.18 -18.75
CA ALA A 867 -14.77 20.76 -20.06
C ALA A 867 -13.87 20.22 -21.18
N PHE A 868 -14.35 20.36 -22.42
CA PHE A 868 -13.51 20.23 -23.60
C PHE A 868 -12.51 21.37 -23.65
N VAL A 869 -11.25 21.04 -23.93
CA VAL A 869 -10.17 22.00 -24.12
C VAL A 869 -9.58 21.84 -25.52
N ALA A 870 -8.62 22.69 -25.87
CA ALA A 870 -7.94 22.61 -27.17
C ALA A 870 -7.39 21.20 -27.42
N ASP A 871 -7.62 20.71 -28.64
CA ASP A 871 -7.09 19.43 -29.09
C ASP A 871 -5.56 19.43 -28.94
N ALA A 872 -4.99 18.30 -28.53
CA ALA A 872 -3.56 18.17 -28.26
C ALA A 872 -3.00 16.88 -28.85
N ALA A 873 -1.68 16.88 -29.08
CA ALA A 873 -0.90 15.74 -29.54
C ALA A 873 -0.58 14.74 -28.41
N ASP A 874 -1.51 14.52 -27.47
CA ASP A 874 -1.43 13.47 -26.46
C ASP A 874 -2.72 12.67 -26.52
N CYS A 875 -2.63 11.43 -26.98
CA CYS A 875 -3.76 10.53 -27.21
C CYS A 875 -3.60 9.21 -26.44
N ARG A 876 -2.74 9.17 -25.42
CA ARG A 876 -2.46 7.98 -24.61
C ARG A 876 -3.71 7.42 -23.93
N PHE A 877 -4.63 8.30 -23.54
CA PHE A 877 -5.80 7.99 -22.69
C PHE A 877 -7.13 8.11 -23.46
N LEU A 878 -7.10 7.69 -24.73
CA LEU A 878 -8.22 7.84 -25.67
C LEU A 878 -9.32 6.79 -25.46
N VAL A 879 -10.56 7.26 -25.24
CA VAL A 879 -11.77 6.44 -25.03
C VAL A 879 -12.96 7.10 -25.75
N ARG A 880 -14.04 6.36 -26.01
CA ARG A 880 -15.27 6.99 -26.51
C ARG A 880 -16.00 7.75 -25.42
N HIS A 881 -16.35 8.99 -25.73
CA HIS A 881 -17.25 9.80 -24.92
C HIS A 881 -18.70 9.32 -25.09
N SER A 882 -19.60 9.79 -24.22
CA SER A 882 -21.05 9.56 -24.26
C SER A 882 -21.71 9.86 -25.63
N ASP A 883 -21.16 10.76 -26.43
CA ASP A 883 -21.67 11.14 -27.74
C ASP A 883 -21.06 10.31 -28.89
N ASN A 884 -20.25 9.29 -28.57
CA ASN A 884 -19.51 8.42 -29.49
C ASN A 884 -18.25 9.02 -30.12
N GLN A 885 -17.83 10.22 -29.72
CA GLN A 885 -16.58 10.78 -30.18
C GLN A 885 -15.40 10.17 -29.43
N TRP A 886 -14.26 10.05 -30.12
CA TRP A 886 -12.99 9.68 -29.48
C TRP A 886 -12.41 10.89 -28.76
N VAL A 887 -12.20 10.74 -27.46
CA VAL A 887 -11.76 11.81 -26.56
C VAL A 887 -10.65 11.27 -25.67
N ASN A 888 -9.59 12.06 -25.51
CA ASN A 888 -8.51 11.81 -24.58
C ASN A 888 -8.87 12.43 -23.23
N TYR A 889 -8.72 11.66 -22.17
CA TYR A 889 -8.88 12.11 -20.78
C TYR A 889 -7.51 12.18 -20.12
N PRO A 890 -6.72 13.25 -20.31
CA PRO A 890 -5.38 13.33 -19.73
C PRO A 890 -5.43 13.52 -18.20
N PRO A 891 -4.46 12.96 -17.45
CA PRO A 891 -4.27 13.27 -16.04
C PRO A 891 -4.08 14.79 -15.83
N ARG A 892 -4.62 15.32 -14.74
CA ARG A 892 -4.33 16.69 -14.31
C ARG A 892 -2.86 16.84 -13.90
N THR A 893 -2.25 17.97 -14.27
CA THR A 893 -0.87 18.31 -13.93
C THR A 893 -0.79 19.63 -13.17
N ASN A 894 0.34 19.90 -12.50
CA ASN A 894 0.65 21.19 -11.88
C ASN A 894 0.71 22.38 -12.87
N LYS A 895 0.76 22.12 -14.19
CA LYS A 895 0.62 23.16 -15.21
C LYS A 895 -0.83 23.61 -15.40
N ASP A 896 -1.80 22.77 -15.03
CA ASP A 896 -3.22 23.07 -15.15
C ASP A 896 -3.73 23.95 -14.01
N ASP A 897 -3.07 23.91 -12.84
CA ASP A 897 -3.21 24.90 -11.77
C ASP A 897 -1.90 24.98 -10.94
N PRO A 898 -1.05 26.00 -11.17
CA PRO A 898 0.17 26.23 -10.39
C PRO A 898 -0.12 26.62 -8.93
N THR A 899 -1.35 27.03 -8.62
CA THR A 899 -1.79 27.47 -7.28
C THR A 899 -2.46 26.37 -6.48
N ASP A 900 -2.68 25.19 -7.08
CA ASP A 900 -3.27 24.06 -6.39
C ASP A 900 -2.20 23.26 -5.64
N PRO A 901 -2.20 23.27 -4.30
CA PRO A 901 -1.29 22.43 -3.52
C PRO A 901 -1.54 20.92 -3.69
N GLY A 902 -2.69 20.53 -4.27
CA GLY A 902 -3.04 19.16 -4.66
C GLY A 902 -2.74 18.82 -6.12
N ALA A 903 -2.29 19.78 -6.95
CA ALA A 903 -1.87 19.45 -8.30
C ALA A 903 -0.57 18.66 -8.23
N VAL A 904 -0.66 17.43 -8.71
CA VAL A 904 0.34 16.41 -8.52
C VAL A 904 1.68 16.87 -9.12
N SER A 905 2.69 17.10 -8.28
CA SER A 905 4.09 17.20 -8.69
C SER A 905 4.69 15.80 -8.89
N MET A 906 4.00 14.93 -9.62
CA MET A 906 4.54 13.63 -10.01
C MET A 906 5.08 13.77 -11.42
N PRO A 907 6.25 13.19 -11.71
CA PRO A 907 6.83 13.29 -13.03
C PRO A 907 5.80 12.80 -14.05
N ALA A 908 5.56 13.57 -15.11
CA ALA A 908 4.70 13.18 -16.25
C ALA A 908 5.11 11.85 -16.92
N ASN A 909 6.22 11.27 -16.46
CA ASN A 909 6.89 10.05 -16.92
C ASN A 909 6.97 8.99 -15.80
N ALA A 910 5.91 8.82 -15.01
CA ALA A 910 5.83 7.65 -14.12
C ALA A 910 6.02 6.36 -14.96
N PRO A 911 6.90 5.42 -14.56
CA PRO A 911 7.34 4.34 -15.44
C PRO A 911 6.22 3.38 -15.86
N ASP A 912 5.09 3.36 -15.15
CA ASP A 912 3.92 2.55 -15.45
C ASP A 912 2.77 3.30 -16.17
N ILE A 913 2.87 4.62 -16.43
CA ILE A 913 1.74 5.40 -16.99
C ILE A 913 1.24 4.90 -18.36
N GLY A 914 2.13 4.25 -19.11
CA GLY A 914 1.85 3.74 -20.45
C GLY A 914 1.79 4.82 -21.52
N ALA A 915 1.99 4.40 -22.77
CA ALA A 915 1.90 5.30 -23.92
C ALA A 915 1.02 4.76 -25.05
N TRP A 916 0.88 3.45 -25.16
CA TRP A 916 0.18 2.79 -26.26
C TRP A 916 -0.53 1.54 -25.81
N ARG A 917 -1.64 1.20 -26.46
CA ARG A 917 -2.32 -0.10 -26.31
C ARG A 917 -2.59 -0.77 -27.65
N LEU A 918 -2.45 -2.08 -27.67
CA LEU A 918 -2.93 -2.94 -28.74
C LEU A 918 -4.39 -3.32 -28.47
N GLU A 919 -5.21 -3.32 -29.51
CA GLU A 919 -6.62 -3.74 -29.50
C GLU A 919 -6.78 -4.94 -30.44
N ILE A 920 -6.71 -6.15 -29.89
CA ILE A 920 -6.76 -7.41 -30.65
C ILE A 920 -8.20 -7.90 -30.71
N SER A 921 -8.72 -8.16 -31.91
CA SER A 921 -10.11 -8.55 -32.11
C SER A 921 -10.28 -9.57 -33.24
N ASP A 922 -11.36 -10.34 -33.19
CA ASP A 922 -11.72 -11.28 -34.27
C ASP A 922 -12.67 -10.60 -35.26
N SER A 923 -12.37 -10.66 -36.56
CA SER A 923 -13.27 -10.20 -37.62
C SER A 923 -14.23 -11.31 -38.10
N ALA A 924 -14.08 -12.54 -37.62
CA ALA A 924 -14.94 -13.65 -37.98
C ALA A 924 -16.39 -13.46 -37.48
N ALA A 925 -17.35 -13.87 -38.31
CA ALA A 925 -18.72 -14.07 -37.85
C ALA A 925 -18.79 -15.42 -37.11
N LEU A 926 -18.94 -15.36 -35.78
CA LEU A 926 -19.05 -16.56 -34.95
C LEU A 926 -20.52 -16.94 -34.75
N PRO A 927 -20.86 -18.25 -34.80
CA PRO A 927 -22.21 -18.71 -34.55
C PRO A 927 -22.61 -18.43 -33.10
N ALA A 928 -23.86 -18.03 -32.90
CA ALA A 928 -24.43 -17.85 -31.57
C ALA A 928 -25.03 -19.17 -31.07
N ASP A 929 -24.94 -19.42 -29.77
CA ASP A 929 -25.67 -20.51 -29.12
C ASP A 929 -27.17 -20.20 -28.99
N ALA A 930 -27.94 -21.14 -28.43
CA ALA A 930 -29.38 -20.97 -28.24
C ALA A 930 -29.77 -19.77 -27.34
N ALA A 931 -28.85 -19.29 -26.49
CA ALA A 931 -29.03 -18.10 -25.66
C ALA A 931 -28.52 -16.81 -26.32
N GLY A 932 -28.01 -16.90 -27.55
CA GLY A 932 -27.52 -15.79 -28.35
C GLY A 932 -26.05 -15.41 -28.07
N TYR A 933 -25.32 -16.17 -27.25
CA TYR A 933 -23.91 -15.89 -26.97
C TYR A 933 -23.00 -16.46 -28.05
N LYS A 934 -21.95 -15.72 -28.41
CA LYS A 934 -20.89 -16.13 -29.32
C LYS A 934 -19.60 -16.30 -28.53
N THR A 935 -18.89 -17.41 -28.78
CA THR A 935 -17.62 -17.70 -28.10
C THR A 935 -16.44 -17.21 -28.95
N GLN A 936 -15.66 -16.29 -28.41
CA GLN A 936 -14.41 -15.77 -28.98
C GLN A 936 -13.23 -16.24 -28.14
N TYR A 937 -12.11 -16.55 -28.80
CA TYR A 937 -10.88 -16.96 -28.14
C TYR A 937 -9.74 -15.99 -28.44
N PHE A 938 -9.03 -15.60 -27.39
CA PHE A 938 -7.78 -14.84 -27.49
C PHE A 938 -6.66 -15.65 -26.88
N LEU A 939 -5.52 -15.70 -27.54
CA LEU A 939 -4.35 -16.40 -27.03
C LEU A 939 -3.10 -15.62 -27.42
N ASN A 940 -2.38 -15.14 -26.43
CA ASN A 940 -1.11 -14.46 -26.60
C ASN A 940 0.00 -15.25 -25.91
N ALA A 941 1.11 -15.47 -26.63
CA ALA A 941 2.35 -15.98 -26.06
C ALA A 941 3.32 -14.81 -25.85
N LEU A 942 3.69 -14.56 -24.59
CA LEU A 942 4.49 -13.43 -24.14
C LEU A 942 5.94 -13.89 -23.93
N HIS A 943 6.79 -13.67 -24.93
CA HIS A 943 8.20 -14.05 -24.91
C HIS A 943 9.03 -12.97 -24.21
N VAL A 944 9.42 -13.22 -22.97
CA VAL A 944 10.27 -12.30 -22.20
C VAL A 944 11.73 -12.55 -22.56
N ALA A 945 12.49 -11.48 -22.68
CA ALA A 945 13.92 -11.52 -23.00
C ALA A 945 14.64 -10.27 -22.48
N ASP A 946 15.96 -10.34 -22.43
CA ASP A 946 16.79 -9.14 -22.36
C ASP A 946 16.63 -8.33 -23.64
N THR A 947 16.82 -7.01 -23.56
CA THR A 947 16.84 -6.16 -24.75
C THR A 947 17.91 -6.62 -25.74
N ASP A 948 17.56 -6.67 -27.02
CA ASP A 948 18.48 -7.02 -28.12
C ASP A 948 19.30 -5.82 -28.62
N GLY A 949 19.11 -4.64 -28.02
CA GLY A 949 19.80 -3.40 -28.40
C GLY A 949 19.29 -2.76 -29.69
N ALA A 950 18.24 -3.31 -30.33
CA ALA A 950 17.69 -2.75 -31.56
C ALA A 950 16.82 -1.51 -31.28
N SER A 951 16.91 -0.50 -32.16
CA SER A 951 16.12 0.73 -32.08
C SER A 951 14.73 0.62 -32.72
N GLY A 952 14.40 -0.51 -33.34
CA GLY A 952 13.15 -0.76 -34.05
C GLY A 952 13.08 -2.16 -34.64
N GLY A 953 11.95 -2.51 -35.26
CA GLY A 953 11.71 -3.85 -35.81
C GLY A 953 11.36 -4.89 -34.74
N VAL A 954 10.73 -5.98 -35.18
CA VAL A 954 10.34 -7.10 -34.34
C VAL A 954 11.56 -7.95 -34.00
N ALA A 955 11.68 -8.36 -32.74
CA ALA A 955 12.74 -9.25 -32.30
C ALA A 955 12.55 -10.67 -32.87
N THR A 956 13.65 -11.34 -33.18
CA THR A 956 13.61 -12.73 -33.67
C THR A 956 13.25 -13.68 -32.53
N LEU A 957 12.26 -14.54 -32.75
CA LEU A 957 11.90 -15.60 -31.81
C LEU A 957 12.63 -16.90 -32.17
N ALA A 958 13.54 -17.35 -31.30
CA ALA A 958 14.27 -18.61 -31.50
C ALA A 958 13.33 -19.84 -31.47
N GLN A 959 12.30 -19.81 -30.63
CA GLN A 959 11.29 -20.86 -30.50
C GLN A 959 9.89 -20.23 -30.42
N PRO A 960 9.27 -19.88 -31.56
CA PRO A 960 7.91 -19.36 -31.58
C PRO A 960 6.92 -20.47 -31.17
N ALA A 961 5.89 -20.09 -30.40
CA ALA A 961 4.80 -21.00 -30.08
C ALA A 961 3.94 -21.26 -31.33
N ALA A 962 3.35 -22.44 -31.43
CA ALA A 962 2.52 -22.83 -32.58
C ALA A 962 1.20 -23.43 -32.14
N LEU A 963 0.10 -23.00 -32.76
CA LEU A 963 -1.19 -23.66 -32.58
C LEU A 963 -1.14 -25.08 -33.17
N LEU A 964 -1.67 -26.03 -32.42
CA LEU A 964 -1.88 -27.39 -32.90
C LEU A 964 -3.31 -27.53 -33.47
N PRO A 965 -3.51 -28.42 -34.47
CA PRO A 965 -4.84 -28.75 -34.95
C PRO A 965 -5.74 -29.27 -33.83
N VAL A 966 -6.99 -28.81 -33.81
CA VAL A 966 -8.05 -29.20 -32.86
C VAL A 966 -9.32 -29.51 -33.65
N GLN A 967 -10.15 -30.43 -33.14
CA GLN A 967 -11.46 -30.74 -33.72
C GLN A 967 -12.63 -30.17 -32.92
N SER A 968 -12.49 -30.09 -31.59
CA SER A 968 -13.50 -29.49 -30.73
C SER A 968 -13.34 -27.97 -30.70
N ALA A 969 -14.45 -27.24 -30.84
CA ALA A 969 -14.46 -25.78 -30.76
C ALA A 969 -13.98 -25.28 -29.38
N ASP A 970 -14.15 -26.10 -28.34
CA ASP A 970 -13.81 -25.77 -26.95
C ASP A 970 -12.37 -26.18 -26.57
N THR A 971 -11.55 -26.65 -27.50
CA THR A 971 -10.15 -27.02 -27.24
C THR A 971 -9.21 -26.04 -27.91
N THR A 972 -8.23 -25.53 -27.19
CA THR A 972 -7.09 -24.81 -27.77
C THR A 972 -5.81 -25.51 -27.35
N ALA A 973 -4.97 -25.90 -28.30
CA ALA A 973 -3.70 -26.59 -28.03
C ALA A 973 -2.53 -25.83 -28.65
N VAL A 974 -1.44 -25.70 -27.90
CA VAL A 974 -0.27 -24.89 -28.25
C VAL A 974 0.98 -25.72 -28.03
N LYS A 975 1.77 -25.92 -29.08
CA LYS A 975 3.14 -26.39 -28.95
C LYS A 975 4.03 -25.20 -28.57
N VAL A 976 4.59 -25.24 -27.38
CA VAL A 976 5.45 -24.18 -26.84
C VAL A 976 6.88 -24.33 -27.34
N ASN A 977 7.40 -25.55 -27.29
CA ASN A 977 8.72 -25.93 -27.78
C ASN A 977 8.74 -27.42 -28.18
N SER A 978 9.92 -28.02 -28.35
CA SER A 978 10.09 -29.44 -28.68
C SER A 978 9.51 -30.41 -27.64
N ASP A 979 9.37 -29.96 -26.39
CA ASP A 979 9.16 -30.82 -25.22
C ASP A 979 7.93 -30.44 -24.39
N LEU A 980 7.16 -29.43 -24.82
CA LEU A 980 5.98 -28.98 -24.09
C LEU A 980 4.85 -28.59 -25.02
N VAL A 981 3.69 -29.19 -24.75
CA VAL A 981 2.39 -28.79 -25.27
C VAL A 981 1.53 -28.29 -24.11
N VAL A 982 0.79 -27.21 -24.31
CA VAL A 982 -0.22 -26.71 -23.38
C VAL A 982 -1.59 -26.80 -24.04
N VAL A 983 -2.55 -27.43 -23.37
CA VAL A 983 -3.93 -27.59 -23.84
C VAL A 983 -4.87 -26.87 -22.88
N PHE A 984 -5.64 -25.93 -23.41
CA PHE A 984 -6.64 -25.17 -22.68
C PHE A 984 -8.04 -25.71 -22.96
N ASN A 985 -8.81 -25.88 -21.90
CA ASN A 985 -10.26 -25.99 -22.00
C ASN A 985 -10.85 -24.58 -22.19
N GLY A 986 -11.41 -24.31 -23.38
CA GLY A 986 -12.14 -23.10 -23.71
C GLY A 986 -13.66 -23.24 -23.58
N GLY A 987 -14.16 -24.41 -23.18
CA GLY A 987 -15.58 -24.69 -23.09
C GLY A 987 -16.27 -24.02 -21.92
N ALA A 988 -17.60 -23.86 -22.05
CA ALA A 988 -18.46 -23.29 -21.01
C ALA A 988 -18.45 -24.07 -19.68
N THR A 989 -18.05 -25.34 -19.73
CA THR A 989 -18.00 -26.23 -18.56
C THR A 989 -16.63 -26.88 -18.46
N THR A 990 -16.30 -27.34 -17.26
CA THR A 990 -15.03 -28.01 -16.97
C THR A 990 -15.03 -29.51 -17.32
N GLY A 991 -16.20 -30.07 -17.67
CA GLY A 991 -16.41 -31.46 -18.09
C GLY A 991 -16.36 -31.66 -19.61
N THR A 992 -15.57 -30.85 -20.32
CA THR A 992 -15.47 -30.91 -21.79
C THR A 992 -14.52 -32.02 -22.22
N THR A 993 -14.87 -32.77 -23.27
CA THR A 993 -13.92 -33.66 -23.94
C THR A 993 -12.98 -32.82 -24.79
N LEU A 994 -11.68 -32.89 -24.49
CA LEU A 994 -10.66 -32.13 -25.21
C LEU A 994 -10.03 -32.98 -26.31
N GLN A 995 -9.84 -32.41 -27.49
CA GLN A 995 -9.33 -33.11 -28.66
C GLN A 995 -8.30 -32.28 -29.43
N TRP A 996 -7.07 -32.79 -29.54
CA TRP A 996 -5.98 -32.11 -30.26
C TRP A 996 -5.09 -33.12 -30.99
N GLN A 997 -4.44 -32.65 -32.05
CA GLN A 997 -3.37 -33.40 -32.70
C GLN A 997 -2.06 -33.10 -31.96
N PRO A 998 -1.42 -34.07 -31.32
CA PRO A 998 -0.22 -33.83 -30.50
C PRO A 998 0.98 -33.30 -31.29
N GLY A 999 1.08 -33.65 -32.59
CA GLY A 999 2.27 -33.42 -33.41
C GLY A 999 3.48 -34.24 -32.95
N SER A 1000 4.65 -34.01 -33.55
CA SER A 1000 5.92 -34.59 -33.09
C SER A 1000 6.49 -33.74 -31.94
N TYR A 1001 6.52 -34.28 -30.73
CA TYR A 1001 7.13 -33.68 -29.54
C TYR A 1001 7.61 -34.79 -28.59
N SER A 1002 8.64 -34.52 -27.77
CA SER A 1002 9.33 -35.54 -26.94
C SER A 1002 9.10 -35.39 -25.43
N GLY A 1003 8.25 -34.45 -25.02
CA GLY A 1003 8.05 -34.13 -23.60
C GLY A 1003 6.61 -34.20 -23.14
N LYS A 1004 6.19 -33.26 -22.29
CA LYS A 1004 4.93 -33.34 -21.54
C LYS A 1004 3.81 -32.55 -22.20
N THR A 1005 2.57 -32.97 -21.97
CA THR A 1005 1.38 -32.13 -22.22
C THR A 1005 0.80 -31.63 -20.90
N LEU A 1006 0.72 -30.31 -20.73
CA LEU A 1006 0.03 -29.66 -19.62
C LEU A 1006 -1.39 -29.30 -20.05
N VAL A 1007 -2.41 -29.90 -19.42
CA VAL A 1007 -3.82 -29.62 -19.69
C VAL A 1007 -4.41 -28.81 -18.54
N VAL A 1008 -5.01 -27.66 -18.85
CA VAL A 1008 -5.52 -26.70 -17.86
C VAL A 1008 -7.00 -26.35 -18.10
N GLY A 1009 -7.68 -25.84 -17.07
CA GLY A 1009 -9.10 -25.48 -17.13
C GLY A 1009 -10.05 -26.68 -16.97
N LEU A 1010 -9.56 -27.79 -16.42
CA LEU A 1010 -10.33 -29.00 -16.17
C LEU A 1010 -11.17 -28.90 -14.90
N GLN A 1011 -12.04 -29.89 -14.69
CA GLN A 1011 -12.81 -30.02 -13.46
C GLN A 1011 -11.85 -30.31 -12.31
N LYS A 1012 -11.94 -29.51 -11.24
CA LYS A 1012 -11.14 -29.69 -10.03
C LYS A 1012 -11.34 -31.10 -9.47
N ASN A 1013 -10.25 -31.83 -9.22
CA ASN A 1013 -10.27 -33.23 -8.77
C ASN A 1013 -11.03 -34.18 -9.72
N GLY A 1014 -11.23 -33.79 -10.98
CA GLY A 1014 -11.96 -34.58 -11.98
C GLY A 1014 -11.15 -35.79 -12.46
N CYS A 1015 -11.85 -36.86 -12.81
CA CYS A 1015 -11.28 -38.08 -13.36
C CYS A 1015 -11.34 -38.08 -14.89
N TYR A 1016 -10.22 -38.39 -15.53
CA TYR A 1016 -10.09 -38.37 -16.99
C TYR A 1016 -9.43 -39.64 -17.53
N ALA A 1017 -9.82 -40.01 -18.74
CA ALA A 1017 -9.19 -41.06 -19.53
C ALA A 1017 -8.58 -40.45 -20.80
N LEU A 1018 -7.31 -40.77 -21.08
CA LEU A 1018 -6.60 -40.34 -22.28
C LEU A 1018 -6.62 -41.44 -23.33
N ASP A 1019 -7.22 -41.14 -24.49
CA ASP A 1019 -7.25 -42.02 -25.65
C ASP A 1019 -6.25 -41.53 -26.71
N LYS A 1020 -5.23 -42.36 -26.96
CA LYS A 1020 -4.17 -42.12 -27.96
C LYS A 1020 -4.36 -42.94 -29.25
N SER A 1021 -5.49 -43.64 -29.41
CA SER A 1021 -5.70 -44.61 -30.52
C SER A 1021 -6.01 -43.96 -31.87
N ALA A 1022 -6.44 -42.69 -31.88
CA ALA A 1022 -6.77 -41.92 -33.07
C ALA A 1022 -5.66 -40.91 -33.42
N PRO A 1023 -5.61 -40.39 -34.67
CA PRO A 1023 -4.69 -39.30 -35.03
C PRO A 1023 -4.88 -38.03 -34.17
N MET A 1024 -6.05 -37.90 -33.54
CA MET A 1024 -6.38 -36.89 -32.53
C MET A 1024 -6.36 -37.55 -31.15
N TRP A 1025 -5.54 -37.05 -30.23
CA TRP A 1025 -5.62 -37.45 -28.83
C TRP A 1025 -6.90 -36.88 -28.21
N GLN A 1026 -7.55 -37.68 -27.36
CA GLN A 1026 -8.79 -37.29 -26.69
C GLN A 1026 -8.67 -37.47 -25.19
N LEU A 1027 -8.87 -36.39 -24.43
CA LEU A 1027 -8.98 -36.44 -22.97
C LEU A 1027 -10.46 -36.33 -22.59
N LYS A 1028 -11.02 -37.41 -22.06
CA LYS A 1028 -12.46 -37.54 -21.76
C LYS A 1028 -12.70 -37.57 -20.25
N PRO A 1029 -13.64 -36.80 -19.70
CA PRO A 1029 -14.07 -36.99 -18.32
C PRO A 1029 -14.78 -38.34 -18.19
N VAL A 1030 -14.47 -39.09 -17.13
CA VAL A 1030 -15.02 -40.43 -16.89
C VAL A 1030 -15.46 -40.61 -15.43
N ALA A 1031 -16.55 -41.36 -15.22
CA ALA A 1031 -17.04 -41.70 -13.88
C ALA A 1031 -16.35 -42.95 -13.28
N ALA A 1032 -15.86 -43.85 -14.14
CA ALA A 1032 -15.11 -45.06 -13.79
C ALA A 1032 -13.92 -45.22 -14.76
N SER A 1033 -12.90 -45.99 -14.39
CA SER A 1033 -11.68 -46.21 -15.20
C SER A 1033 -10.79 -44.95 -15.35
N CYS A 1034 -10.60 -44.21 -14.25
CA CYS A 1034 -9.73 -43.04 -14.20
C CYS A 1034 -8.27 -43.42 -14.50
N THR A 1035 -7.66 -42.80 -15.51
CA THR A 1035 -6.22 -42.94 -15.79
C THR A 1035 -5.43 -41.69 -15.38
N HIS A 1036 -6.07 -40.53 -15.35
CA HIS A 1036 -5.48 -39.26 -14.91
C HIS A 1036 -6.47 -38.47 -14.06
N THR A 1037 -6.03 -38.02 -12.89
CA THR A 1037 -6.82 -37.16 -12.00
C THR A 1037 -6.32 -35.73 -12.12
N ALA A 1038 -7.22 -34.78 -12.38
CA ALA A 1038 -6.89 -33.36 -12.35
C ALA A 1038 -6.62 -32.92 -10.91
N SER A 1039 -5.72 -31.95 -10.74
CA SER A 1039 -5.42 -31.34 -9.44
C SER A 1039 -6.64 -30.64 -8.83
N ALA A 1040 -6.48 -30.16 -7.59
CA ALA A 1040 -7.47 -29.30 -6.93
C ALA A 1040 -7.75 -27.98 -7.69
N ASN A 1041 -6.92 -27.62 -8.67
CA ASN A 1041 -7.08 -26.45 -9.52
C ASN A 1041 -7.43 -26.77 -10.97
N GLY A 1042 -7.66 -28.05 -11.31
CA GLY A 1042 -8.08 -28.43 -12.65
C GLY A 1042 -6.92 -28.50 -13.66
N VAL A 1043 -5.76 -28.98 -13.21
CA VAL A 1043 -4.57 -29.18 -14.05
C VAL A 1043 -4.22 -30.67 -14.12
N VAL A 1044 -3.85 -31.15 -15.31
CA VAL A 1044 -3.31 -32.51 -15.52
C VAL A 1044 -2.00 -32.40 -16.31
N GLN A 1045 -0.97 -33.12 -15.84
CA GLN A 1045 0.25 -33.36 -16.62
C GLN A 1045 0.17 -34.75 -17.25
N LEU A 1046 0.26 -34.81 -18.58
CA LEU A 1046 0.23 -36.04 -19.36
C LEU A 1046 1.63 -36.35 -19.92
N PRO A 1047 2.03 -37.64 -19.95
CA PRO A 1047 3.28 -38.09 -20.55
C PRO A 1047 3.20 -38.26 -22.08
#